data_AF-A0AAF0FSM6-F1
#
_entry.id   AF-A0AAF0FSM6-F1
#
_cell.length_a   1.000
_cell.length_b   1.000
_cell.length_c   1.000
_cell.angle_alpha   90.00
_cell.angle_beta   90.00
_cell.angle_gamma   90.00
#
_symmetry.space_group_name_H-M   'P 1'
#
loop_
_entity.id
_entity.type
_entity.pdbx_description
1 polymer ?
#
loop_
_entity_poly.entity_id
_entity_poly.type
_entity_poly.pdbx_seq_one_letter_code
_entity_poly.pdbx_strand_id
1 'polypeptide(L)'
;MIRDPPVKKILYWCPNCNLPLINKSCSCGSESISIQLQKPFELRPALSADVTLIKELLLEKYGQVPVPKIILLNKYGGDDRAELVIINGVKFGWLLFDPVERKHRLDIAVDGIPYIIGHADKGIIDIDADTDYTKDKGRIGGKRVNLKNPYENGTYIVKFRKKYGTGIVRDGTIKVKELVSVEPLPPALNPDWKEAIAKNKNHLKNLEHTAIKTIKKHMKDRPTVNVSFSGGKDSTAILHLAKKAGIKDAFFIDTGLEFPETINFVKSCGVEIIQKGGDFWKGVERAGPPAKDNRWCCKLLKLNPLKVYLSGIGSCVTIQGNRWYESWNRADLGETSQNPANPLQLNVSPIRSWRAFEVFLYLWWQNKKINPLYDMGLERIGCYLCPSMLESEYETMRVLHPDYTKKWDDFLESWSDKKGYPPEYKDWGLWRWKALPPKMREICKERGIAINHDYTLKTGPAREKNIDSDFSKNTGSNEILENSSKTIKKEDKKPENIFQNKEFSADSDLNYDILKIRDDFSILGDVIYLDNAATGFSPQQVIDAMVDFEHNYRSNVGRGVHSLTQIASQKYWHAHEKVSRFIGGEKGVTVFTKNTTEAINMVAMGLSWKPGDRVITTVLEHHSNLLPWRALSKYGVEVDVIGIDSSYMPNLKELEEKITPFTRLVAVTHASNVLGVVTPVKEISEICHKHGVKLLVDGAQSVPHIPVNVAEIGCDYFVFSGHKMLGPTGTGVLWMKEADIEPLFLGGGMVESVTADGFTPETGYRKYEAGTSNIAGGIGLGAAVDYLTKIGMENIFEYEETLTKRLIDGLSEIQGVQLYVNPNPKKRIGVVSFTVEGINSHEIAQMLDETSDIMLRSGKHCCHPLMDFLGLKDGTVRASIGLYNTMHEIDLLIASVEEIVR
;
A
#
# COMPACT_ATOMS: atom_id res chain seq x y z
N MET A 1 -2.26 -0.38 -22.04
CA MET A 1 -3.71 -0.23 -21.76
C MET A 1 -4.18 -1.42 -20.97
N ILE A 2 -4.35 -1.27 -19.65
CA ILE A 2 -5.05 -2.26 -18.84
C ILE A 2 -6.54 -2.13 -19.22
N ARG A 3 -7.12 -3.16 -19.83
CA ARG A 3 -8.56 -3.17 -20.14
C ARG A 3 -9.32 -3.17 -18.81
N ASP A 4 -10.24 -2.21 -18.64
CA ASP A 4 -11.26 -2.28 -17.59
C ASP A 4 -11.86 -3.71 -17.58
N PRO A 5 -11.96 -4.38 -16.42
CA PRO A 5 -12.61 -5.67 -16.35
C PRO A 5 -14.06 -5.54 -16.87
N PRO A 6 -14.63 -6.57 -17.50
CA PRO A 6 -15.99 -6.53 -18.03
C PRO A 6 -17.02 -6.56 -16.88
N VAL A 7 -17.18 -5.43 -16.20
CA VAL A 7 -18.05 -5.23 -15.04
C VAL A 7 -19.49 -4.92 -15.45
N LYS A 8 -20.46 -5.47 -14.71
CA LYS A 8 -21.90 -5.27 -14.90
C LYS A 8 -22.33 -3.91 -14.34
N LYS A 9 -22.34 -2.90 -15.21
CA LYS A 9 -22.68 -1.51 -14.85
C LYS A 9 -24.20 -1.25 -14.76
N ILE A 10 -25.02 -2.19 -15.21
CA ILE A 10 -26.46 -2.02 -15.41
C ILE A 10 -27.24 -3.06 -14.58
N LEU A 11 -28.31 -2.60 -13.94
CA LEU A 11 -29.41 -3.44 -13.45
C LEU A 11 -30.55 -3.38 -14.47
N TYR A 12 -31.08 -4.54 -14.85
CA TYR A 12 -32.27 -4.63 -15.67
C TYR A 12 -33.50 -4.80 -14.77
N TRP A 13 -34.61 -4.15 -15.13
CA TRP A 13 -35.87 -4.25 -14.39
C TRP A 13 -37.01 -4.52 -15.37
N CYS A 14 -37.89 -5.48 -15.04
CA CYS A 14 -39.09 -5.73 -15.83
C CYS A 14 -40.20 -4.79 -15.37
N PRO A 15 -40.65 -3.82 -16.19
CA PRO A 15 -41.73 -2.91 -15.78
C PRO A 15 -43.07 -3.66 -15.61
N ASN A 16 -43.33 -4.66 -16.45
CA ASN A 16 -44.59 -5.40 -16.43
C ASN A 16 -44.73 -6.37 -15.24
N CYS A 17 -43.64 -7.01 -14.81
CA CYS A 17 -43.66 -7.87 -13.63
C CYS A 17 -43.26 -7.13 -12.34
N ASN A 18 -42.74 -5.92 -12.47
CA ASN A 18 -42.13 -5.12 -11.41
C ASN A 18 -41.04 -5.83 -10.60
N LEU A 19 -40.06 -6.44 -11.28
CA LEU A 19 -39.00 -7.19 -10.60
C LEU A 19 -37.64 -7.10 -11.30
N PRO A 20 -36.54 -7.21 -10.54
CA PRO A 20 -35.18 -7.09 -11.05
C PRO A 20 -34.75 -8.33 -11.83
N LEU A 21 -33.90 -8.12 -12.83
CA LEU A 21 -33.40 -9.15 -13.72
C LEU A 21 -31.86 -9.18 -13.73
N ILE A 22 -31.29 -10.38 -13.78
CA ILE A 22 -29.85 -10.62 -13.92
C ILE A 22 -29.36 -10.17 -15.32
N ASN A 23 -30.23 -10.22 -16.33
CA ASN A 23 -29.95 -9.87 -17.73
C ASN A 23 -31.17 -9.19 -18.39
N LYS A 24 -31.04 -8.72 -19.65
CA LYS A 24 -32.05 -7.92 -20.36
C LYS A 24 -33.41 -8.62 -20.54
N SER A 25 -33.46 -9.95 -20.59
CA SER A 25 -34.69 -10.68 -20.91
C SER A 25 -35.48 -11.08 -19.67
N CYS A 26 -36.75 -10.67 -19.59
CA CYS A 26 -37.72 -11.26 -18.67
C CYS A 26 -38.44 -12.45 -19.33
N SER A 27 -38.80 -13.47 -18.55
CA SER A 27 -39.57 -14.61 -19.06
C SER A 27 -41.02 -14.25 -19.44
N CYS A 28 -41.49 -13.02 -19.18
CA CYS A 28 -42.82 -12.55 -19.61
C CYS A 28 -42.81 -11.90 -21.00
N GLY A 29 -41.66 -11.78 -21.65
CA GLY A 29 -41.54 -11.19 -23.00
C GLY A 29 -41.49 -9.65 -23.06
N SER A 30 -41.69 -8.94 -21.95
CA SER A 30 -41.60 -7.48 -21.91
C SER A 30 -40.16 -6.97 -22.00
N GLU A 31 -39.95 -5.83 -22.68
CA GLU A 31 -38.64 -5.17 -22.70
C GLU A 31 -38.29 -4.64 -21.30
N SER A 32 -37.08 -4.95 -20.83
CA SER A 32 -36.58 -4.47 -19.55
C SER A 32 -36.07 -3.03 -19.66
N ILE A 33 -36.32 -2.22 -18.63
CA ILE A 33 -35.64 -0.94 -18.46
C ILE A 33 -34.23 -1.17 -17.88
N SER A 34 -33.32 -0.24 -18.17
CA SER A 34 -31.93 -0.28 -17.72
C SER A 34 -31.67 0.81 -16.69
N ILE A 35 -31.15 0.42 -15.53
CA ILE A 35 -30.82 1.31 -14.42
C ILE A 35 -29.30 1.32 -14.27
N GLN A 36 -28.70 2.50 -14.46
CA GLN A 36 -27.26 2.69 -14.31
C GLN A 36 -26.88 2.65 -12.83
N LEU A 37 -26.05 1.68 -12.46
CA LEU A 37 -25.53 1.51 -11.11
C LEU A 37 -24.37 2.47 -10.84
N GLN A 38 -24.21 2.85 -9.57
CA GLN A 38 -23.09 3.61 -9.03
C GLN A 38 -21.90 2.70 -8.74
N LYS A 39 -20.68 3.21 -8.90
CA LYS A 39 -19.44 2.51 -8.53
C LYS A 39 -19.43 2.24 -7.01
N PRO A 40 -19.03 1.03 -6.55
CA PRO A 40 -18.33 -0.04 -7.29
C PRO A 40 -19.24 -1.03 -8.04
N PHE A 41 -20.51 -0.70 -8.26
CA PHE A 41 -21.53 -1.53 -8.93
C PHE A 41 -21.96 -2.77 -8.12
N GLU A 42 -21.61 -2.82 -6.84
CA GLU A 42 -22.10 -3.82 -5.91
C GLU A 42 -23.59 -3.56 -5.60
N LEU A 43 -24.41 -4.59 -5.81
CA LEU A 43 -25.86 -4.55 -5.73
C LEU A 43 -26.31 -5.70 -4.87
N ARG A 44 -27.15 -5.45 -3.86
CA ARG A 44 -27.70 -6.47 -2.96
C ARG A 44 -29.19 -6.26 -2.71
N PRO A 45 -29.94 -7.31 -2.33
CA PRO A 45 -31.25 -7.16 -1.70
C PRO A 45 -31.16 -6.38 -0.40
N ALA A 46 -32.19 -5.57 -0.12
CA ALA A 46 -32.48 -5.13 1.24
C ALA A 46 -33.05 -6.33 2.02
N LEU A 47 -32.48 -6.62 3.19
CA LEU A 47 -32.93 -7.71 4.06
C LEU A 47 -33.81 -7.18 5.19
N SER A 48 -34.17 -8.04 6.14
CA SER A 48 -35.21 -7.75 7.13
C SER A 48 -34.98 -6.44 7.91
N ALA A 49 -33.78 -6.24 8.46
CA ALA A 49 -33.41 -4.99 9.13
C ALA A 49 -33.39 -3.77 8.19
N ASP A 50 -32.89 -3.92 6.96
CA ASP A 50 -32.85 -2.83 5.98
C ASP A 50 -34.27 -2.36 5.60
N VAL A 51 -35.17 -3.31 5.35
CA VAL A 51 -36.56 -3.03 4.99
C VAL A 51 -37.29 -2.35 6.14
N THR A 52 -37.01 -2.78 7.38
CA THR A 52 -37.57 -2.17 8.59
C THR A 52 -37.10 -0.73 8.72
N LEU A 53 -35.79 -0.50 8.63
CA LEU A 53 -35.18 0.83 8.69
C LEU A 53 -35.75 1.78 7.62
N ILE A 54 -35.86 1.31 6.36
CA ILE A 54 -36.41 2.14 5.27
C ILE A 54 -37.87 2.52 5.55
N LYS A 55 -38.67 1.59 6.08
CA LYS A 55 -40.08 1.85 6.43
C LYS A 55 -40.18 2.86 7.59
N GLU A 56 -39.36 2.71 8.61
CA GLU A 56 -39.32 3.63 9.76
C GLU A 56 -38.94 5.05 9.32
N LEU A 57 -37.88 5.20 8.52
CA LEU A 57 -37.45 6.50 8.00
C LEU A 57 -38.50 7.16 7.10
N LEU A 58 -39.22 6.38 6.30
CA LEU A 58 -40.34 6.89 5.51
C LEU A 58 -41.53 7.30 6.38
N LEU A 59 -41.88 6.49 7.38
CA LEU A 59 -42.96 6.76 8.32
C LEU A 59 -42.70 8.02 9.15
N GLU A 60 -41.49 8.14 9.68
CA GLU A 60 -41.05 9.28 10.48
C GLU A 60 -41.13 10.58 9.66
N LYS A 61 -40.72 10.53 8.39
CA LYS A 61 -40.52 11.75 7.59
C LYS A 61 -41.69 12.13 6.69
N TYR A 62 -42.45 11.16 6.21
CA TYR A 62 -43.52 11.38 5.23
C TYR A 62 -44.85 10.76 5.63
N GLY A 63 -44.92 9.98 6.71
CA GLY A 63 -46.14 9.26 7.09
C GLY A 63 -46.25 7.91 6.37
N GLN A 64 -47.46 7.36 6.27
CA GLN A 64 -47.66 5.97 5.84
C GLN A 64 -47.50 5.80 4.31
N VAL A 65 -46.25 5.71 3.85
CA VAL A 65 -45.91 5.44 2.44
C VAL A 65 -45.84 3.92 2.18
N PRO A 66 -46.52 3.39 1.14
CA PRO A 66 -46.39 1.98 0.75
C PRO A 66 -44.96 1.63 0.31
N VAL A 67 -44.37 0.61 0.93
CA VAL A 67 -43.04 0.07 0.57
C VAL A 67 -43.20 -1.35 0.02
N PRO A 68 -42.73 -1.65 -1.21
CA PRO A 68 -42.86 -2.98 -1.79
C PRO A 68 -41.90 -3.98 -1.14
N LYS A 69 -42.16 -5.27 -1.38
CA LYS A 69 -41.36 -6.39 -0.84
C LYS A 69 -39.95 -6.45 -1.43
N ILE A 70 -39.79 -6.08 -2.70
CA ILE A 70 -38.50 -6.10 -3.38
C ILE A 70 -37.89 -4.70 -3.34
N ILE A 71 -36.78 -4.60 -2.61
CA ILE A 71 -35.93 -3.42 -2.54
C ILE A 71 -34.51 -3.87 -2.83
N LEU A 72 -33.80 -3.11 -3.66
CA LEU A 72 -32.39 -3.31 -3.92
C LEU A 72 -31.58 -2.12 -3.40
N LEU A 73 -30.38 -2.42 -2.91
CA LEU A 73 -29.42 -1.46 -2.39
C LEU A 73 -28.16 -1.55 -3.26
N ASN A 74 -27.78 -0.42 -3.84
CA ASN A 74 -26.55 -0.29 -4.61
C ASN A 74 -25.56 0.58 -3.85
N LYS A 75 -24.48 -0.05 -3.40
CA LYS A 75 -23.40 0.62 -2.65
C LYS A 75 -22.75 1.71 -3.49
N TYR A 76 -22.49 2.85 -2.87
CA TYR A 76 -21.66 3.91 -3.44
C TYR A 76 -20.53 4.28 -2.47
N GLY A 77 -19.36 4.66 -3.00
CA GLY A 77 -18.18 4.96 -2.17
C GLY A 77 -18.17 6.39 -1.64
N GLY A 78 -17.51 6.61 -0.51
CA GLY A 78 -17.21 7.96 0.01
C GLY A 78 -17.68 8.22 1.44
N ASP A 79 -18.70 7.50 1.89
CA ASP A 79 -19.28 7.62 3.25
C ASP A 79 -19.26 6.25 3.97
N ASP A 80 -19.60 6.22 5.27
CA ASP A 80 -19.66 4.97 6.07
C ASP A 80 -20.71 4.00 5.51
N ARG A 81 -22.01 4.32 5.68
CA ARG A 81 -23.09 3.63 4.99
C ARG A 81 -23.75 4.57 3.99
N ALA A 82 -23.75 4.12 2.74
CA ALA A 82 -24.07 4.93 1.58
C ALA A 82 -24.61 4.01 0.47
N GLU A 83 -25.93 3.94 0.35
CA GLU A 83 -26.58 3.02 -0.58
C GLU A 83 -27.71 3.72 -1.35
N LEU A 84 -27.67 3.61 -2.68
CA LEU A 84 -28.79 3.96 -3.54
C LEU A 84 -29.89 2.92 -3.36
N VAL A 85 -31.05 3.37 -2.89
CA VAL A 85 -32.27 2.58 -2.74
C VAL A 85 -32.99 2.53 -4.10
N ILE A 86 -33.22 1.32 -4.61
CA ILE A 86 -33.93 1.07 -5.86
C ILE A 86 -35.23 0.34 -5.55
N ILE A 87 -36.34 0.98 -5.90
CA ILE A 87 -37.71 0.51 -5.68
C ILE A 87 -38.49 0.70 -6.97
N ASN A 88 -39.34 -0.25 -7.36
CA ASN A 88 -40.19 -0.16 -8.55
C ASN A 88 -39.45 0.22 -9.85
N GLY A 89 -38.18 -0.20 -9.97
CA GLY A 89 -37.36 0.08 -11.14
C GLY A 89 -36.85 1.53 -11.24
N VAL A 90 -36.99 2.33 -10.19
CA VAL A 90 -36.48 3.71 -10.13
C VAL A 90 -35.43 3.90 -9.05
N LYS A 91 -34.60 4.93 -9.21
CA LYS A 91 -33.69 5.41 -8.17
C LYS A 91 -34.53 6.14 -7.13
N PHE A 92 -34.91 5.45 -6.06
CA PHE A 92 -35.89 5.96 -5.10
C PHE A 92 -35.28 7.02 -4.15
N GLY A 93 -34.04 6.81 -3.73
CA GLY A 93 -33.34 7.70 -2.82
C GLY A 93 -32.01 7.12 -2.34
N TRP A 94 -31.38 7.76 -1.37
CA TRP A 94 -30.12 7.32 -0.77
C TRP A 94 -30.30 7.06 0.72
N LEU A 95 -30.01 5.83 1.14
CA LEU A 95 -29.91 5.45 2.55
C LEU A 95 -28.50 5.77 3.03
N LEU A 96 -28.41 6.66 4.01
CA LEU A 96 -27.17 7.23 4.52
C LEU A 96 -27.06 7.00 6.03
N PHE A 97 -25.84 6.97 6.54
CA PHE A 97 -25.54 7.03 7.97
C PHE A 97 -24.60 8.20 8.25
N ASP A 98 -24.96 9.04 9.23
CA ASP A 98 -24.10 10.11 9.74
C ASP A 98 -23.31 9.58 10.95
N PRO A 99 -21.96 9.47 10.86
CA PRO A 99 -21.14 8.94 11.95
C PRO A 99 -20.99 9.90 13.14
N VAL A 100 -21.33 11.18 12.98
CA VAL A 100 -21.30 12.18 14.07
C VAL A 100 -22.61 12.16 14.83
N GLU A 101 -23.74 12.22 14.12
CA GLU A 101 -25.06 12.18 14.73
C GLU A 101 -25.49 10.76 15.13
N ARG A 102 -24.78 9.74 14.64
CA ARG A 102 -25.04 8.32 14.85
C ARG A 102 -26.47 7.92 14.42
N LYS A 103 -26.93 8.51 13.32
CA LYS A 103 -28.31 8.35 12.81
C LYS A 103 -28.34 7.98 11.33
N HIS A 104 -29.31 7.16 10.99
CA HIS A 104 -29.66 6.88 9.61
C HIS A 104 -30.59 7.96 9.05
N ARG A 105 -30.50 8.20 7.75
CA ARG A 105 -31.46 9.03 7.02
C ARG A 105 -31.69 8.52 5.61
N LEU A 106 -32.88 8.82 5.08
CA LEU A 106 -33.25 8.52 3.71
C LEU A 106 -33.48 9.83 2.93
N ASP A 107 -32.59 10.10 1.98
CA ASP A 107 -32.70 11.25 1.08
C ASP A 107 -33.42 10.84 -0.20
N ILE A 108 -34.63 11.32 -0.40
CA ILE A 108 -35.46 10.96 -1.55
C ILE A 108 -34.90 11.57 -2.84
N ALA A 109 -34.88 10.77 -3.90
CA ALA A 109 -34.58 11.22 -5.25
C ALA A 109 -35.84 11.71 -5.97
N VAL A 110 -35.66 12.53 -7.01
CA VAL A 110 -36.78 13.05 -7.81
C VAL A 110 -37.66 11.92 -8.37
N ASP A 111 -37.05 10.82 -8.83
CA ASP A 111 -37.78 9.66 -9.37
C ASP A 111 -38.59 8.89 -8.32
N GLY A 112 -38.30 9.07 -7.01
CA GLY A 112 -39.03 8.46 -5.89
C GLY A 112 -40.27 9.26 -5.46
N ILE A 113 -40.30 10.57 -5.73
CA ILE A 113 -41.41 11.48 -5.35
C ILE A 113 -42.79 10.98 -5.82
N PRO A 114 -43.00 10.48 -7.05
CA PRO A 114 -44.31 10.01 -7.51
C PRO A 114 -44.93 8.93 -6.61
N TYR A 115 -44.12 8.15 -5.91
CA TYR A 115 -44.56 7.07 -5.02
C TYR A 115 -44.85 7.55 -3.58
N ILE A 116 -44.52 8.80 -3.26
CA ILE A 116 -44.62 9.37 -1.90
C ILE A 116 -45.76 10.38 -1.82
N ILE A 117 -45.86 11.30 -2.79
CA ILE A 117 -46.74 12.49 -2.68
C ILE A 117 -48.24 12.17 -2.56
N GLY A 118 -48.70 11.01 -3.05
CA GLY A 118 -50.09 10.57 -2.91
C GLY A 118 -50.43 10.04 -1.51
N HIS A 119 -49.41 9.78 -0.68
CA HIS A 119 -49.52 9.17 0.64
C HIS A 119 -48.95 10.05 1.75
N ALA A 120 -48.16 11.07 1.40
CA ALA A 120 -47.44 11.86 2.37
C ALA A 120 -48.35 12.86 3.10
N ASP A 121 -48.33 12.82 4.43
CA ASP A 121 -49.04 13.77 5.30
C ASP A 121 -48.11 14.85 5.90
N LYS A 122 -46.79 14.64 5.80
CA LYS A 122 -45.73 15.55 6.28
C LYS A 122 -44.47 15.46 5.40
N GLY A 123 -43.44 16.23 5.72
CA GLY A 123 -42.15 16.20 5.02
C GLY A 123 -42.12 16.88 3.64
N ILE A 124 -43.21 17.58 3.29
CA ILE A 124 -43.32 18.42 2.09
C ILE A 124 -43.32 19.89 2.51
N ILE A 125 -42.39 20.68 1.97
CA ILE A 125 -42.35 22.13 2.14
C ILE A 125 -42.96 22.77 0.88
N ASP A 126 -44.05 23.52 1.05
CA ASP A 126 -44.70 24.24 -0.04
C ASP A 126 -44.16 25.67 -0.10
N ILE A 127 -43.29 25.95 -1.07
CA ILE A 127 -42.63 27.25 -1.18
C ILE A 127 -43.64 28.41 -1.26
N ASP A 128 -44.79 28.21 -1.92
CA ASP A 128 -45.80 29.26 -2.05
C ASP A 128 -46.44 29.61 -0.69
N ALA A 129 -46.55 28.63 0.22
CA ALA A 129 -47.13 28.82 1.55
C ALA A 129 -46.07 29.18 2.61
N ASP A 130 -44.96 28.44 2.62
CA ASP A 130 -43.94 28.41 3.68
C ASP A 130 -42.85 29.48 3.52
N THR A 131 -42.87 30.30 2.47
CA THR A 131 -41.85 31.34 2.24
C THR A 131 -42.45 32.67 1.80
N ASP A 132 -41.69 33.76 1.94
CA ASP A 132 -42.05 35.09 1.42
C ASP A 132 -41.61 35.28 -0.05
N TYR A 133 -41.27 34.19 -0.74
CA TYR A 133 -40.79 34.22 -2.12
C TYR A 133 -41.90 34.66 -3.07
N THR A 134 -41.97 35.97 -3.32
CA THR A 134 -43.04 36.62 -4.09
C THR A 134 -42.55 37.21 -5.42
N LYS A 135 -41.29 36.97 -5.83
CA LYS A 135 -40.72 37.56 -7.06
C LYS A 135 -40.22 36.55 -8.10
N ASP A 136 -40.60 36.89 -9.34
CA ASP A 136 -40.23 36.40 -10.66
C ASP A 136 -40.92 35.16 -11.26
N LYS A 137 -41.29 35.34 -12.54
CA LYS A 137 -41.70 34.31 -13.52
C LYS A 137 -40.59 33.28 -13.84
N GLY A 138 -39.54 33.17 -13.01
CA GLY A 138 -38.33 32.40 -13.27
C GLY A 138 -38.24 31.04 -12.55
N ARG A 139 -37.22 30.24 -12.91
CA ARG A 139 -36.90 28.91 -12.33
C ARG A 139 -36.34 29.07 -10.91
N ILE A 140 -36.95 28.42 -9.91
CA ILE A 140 -36.51 28.45 -8.49
C ILE A 140 -35.42 27.41 -8.16
N GLY A 141 -35.21 26.41 -9.02
CA GLY A 141 -34.15 25.43 -8.85
C GLY A 141 -32.77 26.10 -8.71
N GLY A 142 -31.98 25.66 -7.74
CA GLY A 142 -30.68 26.20 -7.37
C GLY A 142 -30.72 27.34 -6.34
N LYS A 143 -31.89 27.96 -6.09
CA LYS A 143 -32.01 29.12 -5.18
C LYS A 143 -32.12 28.71 -3.72
N ARG A 144 -31.71 29.61 -2.83
CA ARG A 144 -31.90 29.53 -1.37
C ARG A 144 -32.99 30.52 -0.96
N VAL A 145 -33.93 30.08 -0.13
CA VAL A 145 -35.11 30.86 0.29
C VAL A 145 -35.28 30.74 1.80
N ASN A 146 -35.71 31.81 2.47
CA ASN A 146 -36.00 31.81 3.90
C ASN A 146 -37.37 31.15 4.16
N LEU A 147 -37.44 30.32 5.20
CA LEU A 147 -38.66 29.66 5.64
C LEU A 147 -39.37 30.54 6.69
N LYS A 148 -40.69 30.62 6.64
CA LYS A 148 -41.53 31.33 7.63
C LYS A 148 -41.60 30.59 8.95
N ASN A 149 -41.59 29.25 8.88
CA ASN A 149 -41.70 28.36 10.04
C ASN A 149 -40.35 27.66 10.30
N PRO A 150 -40.06 27.29 11.55
CA PRO A 150 -38.89 26.48 11.87
C PRO A 150 -39.08 25.06 11.31
N TYR A 151 -38.11 24.62 10.51
CA TYR A 151 -37.99 23.25 10.02
C TYR A 151 -36.66 22.66 10.48
N GLU A 152 -36.64 21.38 10.82
CA GLU A 152 -35.39 20.69 11.16
C GLU A 152 -34.44 20.65 9.96
N ASN A 153 -33.13 20.73 10.22
CA ASN A 153 -32.13 20.63 9.17
C ASN A 153 -32.22 19.26 8.49
N GLY A 154 -32.25 19.23 7.15
CA GLY A 154 -32.39 17.98 6.42
C GLY A 154 -32.94 18.14 5.00
N THR A 155 -33.10 17.01 4.31
CA THR A 155 -33.68 16.98 2.97
C THR A 155 -35.21 16.92 3.03
N TYR A 156 -35.91 17.70 2.22
CA TYR A 156 -37.37 17.69 2.13
C TYR A 156 -37.85 17.54 0.69
N ILE A 157 -39.07 17.03 0.51
CA ILE A 157 -39.77 17.20 -0.76
C ILE A 157 -40.21 18.65 -0.83
N VAL A 158 -39.95 19.30 -1.97
CA VAL A 158 -40.33 20.69 -2.20
C VAL A 158 -41.46 20.72 -3.19
N LYS A 159 -42.52 21.44 -2.85
CA LYS A 159 -43.60 21.80 -3.77
C LYS A 159 -43.50 23.29 -4.08
N PHE A 160 -43.62 23.63 -5.36
CA PHE A 160 -43.79 25.02 -5.79
C PHE A 160 -44.72 25.02 -7.00
N ARG A 161 -45.87 25.67 -6.85
CA ARG A 161 -46.99 25.59 -7.77
C ARG A 161 -47.44 24.14 -7.97
N LYS A 162 -47.39 23.63 -9.21
CA LYS A 162 -47.72 22.25 -9.58
C LYS A 162 -46.47 21.37 -9.84
N LYS A 163 -45.30 21.80 -9.37
CA LYS A 163 -44.04 21.07 -9.56
C LYS A 163 -43.50 20.60 -8.22
N TYR A 164 -42.81 19.46 -8.26
CA TYR A 164 -42.20 18.83 -7.11
C TYR A 164 -40.71 18.59 -7.33
N GLY A 165 -39.97 18.50 -6.25
CA GLY A 165 -38.56 18.19 -6.28
C GLY A 165 -37.98 18.03 -4.90
N THR A 166 -36.69 18.27 -4.76
CA THR A 166 -35.97 18.09 -3.48
C THR A 166 -35.30 19.38 -3.05
N GLY A 167 -35.21 19.60 -1.74
CA GLY A 167 -34.54 20.74 -1.14
C GLY A 167 -33.80 20.35 0.13
N ILE A 168 -32.81 21.15 0.52
CA ILE A 168 -32.07 20.95 1.76
C ILE A 168 -32.30 22.17 2.65
N VAL A 169 -32.84 21.93 3.85
CA VAL A 169 -32.99 22.92 4.91
C VAL A 169 -31.70 23.00 5.72
N ARG A 170 -31.16 24.21 5.86
CA ARG A 170 -30.07 24.56 6.78
C ARG A 170 -30.31 25.96 7.34
N ASP A 171 -30.26 26.08 8.65
CA ASP A 171 -30.26 27.36 9.38
C ASP A 171 -31.46 28.25 9.00
N GLY A 172 -32.66 27.67 9.00
CA GLY A 172 -33.91 28.38 8.66
C GLY A 172 -34.08 28.72 7.17
N THR A 173 -33.17 28.26 6.32
CA THR A 173 -33.23 28.47 4.86
C THR A 173 -33.34 27.14 4.12
N ILE A 174 -34.08 27.10 3.01
CA ILE A 174 -34.15 25.95 2.10
C ILE A 174 -33.42 26.25 0.80
N LYS A 175 -32.47 25.39 0.41
CA LYS A 175 -31.88 25.37 -0.93
C LYS A 175 -32.64 24.39 -1.80
N VAL A 176 -33.43 24.90 -2.75
CA VAL A 176 -34.18 24.08 -3.71
C VAL A 176 -33.21 23.57 -4.77
N LYS A 177 -33.16 22.25 -5.02
CA LYS A 177 -32.26 21.67 -6.03
C LYS A 177 -32.85 21.82 -7.43
N GLU A 178 -33.80 20.97 -7.78
CA GLU A 178 -34.49 20.95 -9.06
C GLU A 178 -35.98 20.66 -8.82
N LEU A 179 -36.85 21.19 -9.69
CA LEU A 179 -38.28 20.92 -9.70
C LEU A 179 -38.71 20.40 -11.07
N VAL A 180 -39.50 19.34 -11.07
CA VAL A 180 -40.11 18.71 -12.24
C VAL A 180 -41.61 18.58 -12.04
N SER A 181 -42.35 18.40 -13.12
CA SER A 181 -43.76 18.04 -13.02
C SER A 181 -43.86 16.57 -12.58
N VAL A 182 -44.59 16.31 -11.51
CA VAL A 182 -44.77 14.95 -10.96
C VAL A 182 -46.24 14.70 -10.71
N GLU A 183 -46.72 13.54 -11.14
CA GLU A 183 -48.05 13.03 -10.81
C GLU A 183 -47.94 11.84 -9.85
N PRO A 184 -48.84 11.70 -8.86
CA PRO A 184 -48.85 10.55 -7.97
C PRO A 184 -49.12 9.27 -8.78
N LEU A 185 -48.30 8.23 -8.57
CA LEU A 185 -48.49 6.95 -9.21
C LEU A 185 -49.39 6.03 -8.36
N PRO A 186 -50.24 5.20 -9.00
CA PRO A 186 -50.97 4.17 -8.29
C PRO A 186 -50.01 3.10 -7.72
N PRO A 187 -50.45 2.29 -6.75
CA PRO A 187 -49.64 1.19 -6.23
C PRO A 187 -49.17 0.24 -7.34
N ALA A 188 -47.86 0.04 -7.43
CA ALA A 188 -47.27 -0.91 -8.37
C ALA A 188 -47.57 -2.36 -7.96
N LEU A 189 -47.39 -3.31 -8.90
CA LEU A 189 -47.37 -4.73 -8.58
C LEU A 189 -46.35 -5.01 -7.46
N ASN A 190 -46.69 -5.88 -6.50
CA ASN A 190 -45.86 -6.13 -5.32
C ASN A 190 -45.38 -7.59 -5.24
N PRO A 191 -44.56 -8.05 -6.21
CA PRO A 191 -44.07 -9.42 -6.25
C PRO A 191 -43.13 -9.72 -5.08
N ASP A 192 -42.91 -11.00 -4.81
CA ASP A 192 -41.92 -11.44 -3.82
C ASP A 192 -40.63 -11.99 -4.46
N TRP A 193 -39.66 -12.33 -3.60
CA TRP A 193 -38.39 -12.91 -4.04
C TRP A 193 -38.55 -14.28 -4.72
N LYS A 194 -39.61 -15.06 -4.45
CA LYS A 194 -39.87 -16.33 -5.14
C LYS A 194 -40.22 -16.09 -6.59
N GLU A 195 -41.03 -15.07 -6.87
CA GLU A 195 -41.34 -14.64 -8.24
C GLU A 195 -40.09 -14.14 -8.97
N ALA A 196 -39.26 -13.32 -8.32
CA ALA A 196 -38.00 -12.84 -8.89
C ALA A 196 -37.05 -13.99 -9.24
N ILE A 197 -36.93 -15.01 -8.37
CA ILE A 197 -36.15 -16.23 -8.62
C ILE A 197 -36.73 -16.99 -9.82
N ALA A 198 -38.05 -17.17 -9.89
CA ALA A 198 -38.71 -17.87 -10.98
C ALA A 198 -38.41 -17.21 -12.34
N LYS A 199 -38.45 -15.87 -12.40
CA LYS A 199 -38.14 -15.10 -13.62
C LYS A 199 -36.66 -15.12 -14.00
N ASN A 200 -35.76 -15.30 -13.03
CA ASN A 200 -34.31 -15.36 -13.26
C ASN A 200 -33.73 -16.78 -13.35
N LYS A 201 -34.57 -17.83 -13.23
CA LYS A 201 -34.14 -19.23 -13.07
C LYS A 201 -33.16 -19.72 -14.14
N ASN A 202 -33.37 -19.35 -15.41
CA ASN A 202 -32.48 -19.76 -16.50
C ASN A 202 -31.09 -19.13 -16.37
N HIS A 203 -31.01 -17.87 -15.96
CA HIS A 203 -29.73 -17.19 -15.72
C HIS A 203 -29.02 -17.79 -14.50
N LEU A 204 -29.75 -18.09 -13.42
CA LEU A 204 -29.19 -18.75 -12.23
C LEU A 204 -28.61 -20.13 -12.54
N LYS A 205 -29.28 -20.94 -13.38
CA LYS A 205 -28.74 -22.22 -13.88
C LYS A 205 -27.42 -22.04 -14.64
N ASN A 206 -27.33 -21.01 -15.49
CA ASN A 206 -26.11 -20.73 -16.26
C ASN A 206 -24.96 -20.28 -15.35
N LEU A 207 -25.25 -19.45 -14.35
CA LEU A 207 -24.29 -19.02 -13.35
C LEU A 207 -23.74 -20.23 -12.56
N GLU A 208 -24.62 -21.10 -12.07
CA GLU A 208 -24.25 -22.35 -11.39
C GLU A 208 -23.36 -23.24 -12.26
N HIS A 209 -23.79 -23.51 -13.50
CA HIS A 209 -23.05 -24.36 -14.43
C HIS A 209 -21.64 -23.78 -14.69
N THR A 210 -21.54 -22.48 -14.94
CA THR A 210 -20.26 -21.82 -15.20
C THR A 210 -19.33 -21.93 -13.99
N ALA A 211 -19.84 -21.65 -12.79
CA ALA A 211 -19.05 -21.74 -11.57
C ALA A 211 -18.58 -23.18 -11.28
N ILE A 212 -19.46 -24.18 -11.42
CA ILE A 212 -19.08 -25.60 -11.28
C ILE A 212 -18.04 -26.00 -12.33
N LYS A 213 -18.18 -25.54 -13.57
CA LYS A 213 -17.21 -25.80 -14.64
C LYS A 213 -15.84 -25.22 -14.30
N THR A 214 -15.77 -23.99 -13.78
CA THR A 214 -14.51 -23.38 -13.32
C THR A 214 -13.89 -24.16 -12.17
N ILE A 215 -14.68 -24.62 -11.20
CA ILE A 215 -14.19 -25.47 -10.11
C ILE A 215 -13.61 -26.77 -10.68
N LYS A 216 -14.36 -27.49 -11.52
CA LYS A 216 -13.93 -28.76 -12.12
C LYS A 216 -12.69 -28.63 -13.01
N LYS A 217 -12.52 -27.49 -13.67
CA LYS A 217 -11.35 -27.18 -14.48
C LYS A 217 -10.07 -27.16 -13.65
N HIS A 218 -10.12 -26.62 -12.43
CA HIS A 218 -8.94 -26.36 -11.62
C HIS A 218 -8.76 -27.31 -10.43
N MET A 219 -9.79 -28.04 -10.00
CA MET A 219 -9.73 -28.88 -8.80
C MET A 219 -8.70 -30.03 -8.87
N LYS A 220 -8.15 -30.32 -10.06
CA LYS A 220 -7.11 -31.33 -10.28
C LYS A 220 -5.71 -30.75 -10.44
N ASP A 221 -5.57 -29.42 -10.36
CA ASP A 221 -4.29 -28.75 -10.56
C ASP A 221 -3.30 -29.06 -9.44
N ARG A 222 -3.79 -29.48 -8.26
CA ARG A 222 -3.01 -29.96 -7.10
C ARG A 222 -3.64 -31.23 -6.50
N PRO A 223 -2.89 -32.01 -5.68
CA PRO A 223 -3.37 -33.27 -5.11
C PRO A 223 -4.55 -33.14 -4.15
N THR A 224 -4.65 -32.03 -3.42
CA THR A 224 -5.72 -31.79 -2.45
C THR A 224 -6.58 -30.61 -2.88
N VAL A 225 -7.87 -30.63 -2.53
CA VAL A 225 -8.79 -29.54 -2.82
C VAL A 225 -9.70 -29.27 -1.64
N ASN A 226 -9.82 -28.01 -1.25
CA ASN A 226 -10.63 -27.59 -0.12
C ASN A 226 -11.38 -26.28 -0.43
N VAL A 227 -12.32 -25.93 0.45
CA VAL A 227 -13.05 -24.67 0.42
C VAL A 227 -12.62 -23.79 1.58
N SER A 228 -12.22 -22.55 1.29
CA SER A 228 -12.06 -21.52 2.31
C SER A 228 -13.43 -20.94 2.66
N PHE A 229 -13.92 -21.27 3.85
CA PHE A 229 -15.22 -20.82 4.33
C PHE A 229 -15.07 -19.69 5.33
N SER A 230 -15.87 -18.63 5.19
CA SER A 230 -15.84 -17.46 6.07
C SER A 230 -17.14 -17.23 6.84
N GLY A 231 -18.15 -18.09 6.66
CA GLY A 231 -19.48 -17.89 7.24
C GLY A 231 -20.33 -16.79 6.58
N GLY A 232 -19.86 -16.17 5.49
CA GLY A 232 -20.60 -15.15 4.74
C GLY A 232 -21.38 -15.73 3.56
N LYS A 233 -22.16 -14.88 2.88
CA LYS A 233 -22.98 -15.26 1.71
C LYS A 233 -22.14 -15.89 0.58
N ASP A 234 -20.98 -15.29 0.31
CA ASP A 234 -20.13 -15.67 -0.82
C ASP A 234 -19.50 -17.04 -0.59
N SER A 235 -18.93 -17.26 0.60
CA SER A 235 -18.40 -18.57 0.99
C SER A 235 -19.48 -19.63 1.17
N THR A 236 -20.72 -19.26 1.52
CA THR A 236 -21.88 -20.17 1.50
C THR A 236 -22.23 -20.64 0.10
N ALA A 237 -22.26 -19.72 -0.88
CA ALA A 237 -22.49 -20.10 -2.27
C ALA A 237 -21.38 -21.00 -2.80
N ILE A 238 -20.12 -20.66 -2.50
CA ILE A 238 -18.96 -21.48 -2.86
C ILE A 238 -19.03 -22.87 -2.24
N LEU A 239 -19.30 -22.98 -0.94
CA LEU A 239 -19.41 -24.27 -0.27
C LEU A 239 -20.43 -25.17 -0.96
N HIS A 240 -21.58 -24.61 -1.33
CA HIS A 240 -22.61 -25.35 -2.05
C HIS A 240 -22.18 -25.76 -3.47
N LEU A 241 -21.60 -24.84 -4.24
CA LEU A 241 -21.09 -25.09 -5.60
C LEU A 241 -19.96 -26.13 -5.61
N ALA A 242 -19.04 -26.05 -4.64
CA ALA A 242 -17.93 -26.97 -4.46
C ALA A 242 -18.43 -28.38 -4.10
N LYS A 243 -19.41 -28.49 -3.19
CA LYS A 243 -20.08 -29.78 -2.88
C LYS A 243 -20.72 -30.40 -4.14
N LYS A 244 -21.39 -29.59 -4.98
CA LYS A 244 -21.91 -30.05 -6.29
C LYS A 244 -20.81 -30.45 -7.27
N ALA A 245 -19.62 -29.86 -7.18
CA ALA A 245 -18.47 -30.23 -7.99
C ALA A 245 -17.74 -31.50 -7.50
N GLY A 246 -18.07 -32.00 -6.29
CA GLY A 246 -17.49 -33.20 -5.70
C GLY A 246 -16.45 -32.93 -4.60
N ILE A 247 -16.26 -31.68 -4.18
CA ILE A 247 -15.33 -31.30 -3.11
C ILE A 247 -16.03 -31.44 -1.76
N LYS A 248 -15.41 -32.14 -0.82
CA LYS A 248 -15.97 -32.38 0.53
C LYS A 248 -15.33 -31.50 1.60
N ASP A 249 -14.04 -31.22 1.46
CA ASP A 249 -13.26 -30.57 2.50
C ASP A 249 -13.49 -29.06 2.48
N ALA A 250 -13.77 -28.51 3.66
CA ALA A 250 -13.98 -27.09 3.87
C ALA A 250 -13.53 -26.73 5.28
N PHE A 251 -12.84 -25.61 5.40
CA PHE A 251 -12.32 -25.14 6.68
C PHE A 251 -12.73 -23.69 6.93
N PHE A 252 -12.85 -23.35 8.21
CA PHE A 252 -13.09 -22.02 8.74
C PHE A 252 -12.00 -21.71 9.76
N ILE A 253 -11.31 -20.58 9.59
CA ILE A 253 -10.35 -20.11 10.58
C ILE A 253 -11.10 -19.26 11.61
N ASP A 254 -11.20 -19.77 12.83
CA ASP A 254 -11.81 -19.04 13.94
C ASP A 254 -10.77 -18.12 14.57
N THR A 255 -11.04 -16.82 14.48
CA THR A 255 -10.17 -15.77 15.01
C THR A 255 -10.33 -15.57 16.52
N GLY A 256 -11.33 -16.22 17.14
CA GLY A 256 -11.75 -15.95 18.52
C GLY A 256 -12.54 -14.65 18.68
N LEU A 257 -12.78 -13.92 17.59
CA LEU A 257 -13.48 -12.64 17.54
C LEU A 257 -14.74 -12.68 16.68
N GLU A 258 -15.17 -13.88 16.29
CA GLU A 258 -16.35 -14.07 15.45
C GLU A 258 -17.62 -13.95 16.31
N PHE A 259 -18.71 -13.52 15.69
CA PHE A 259 -20.01 -13.52 16.35
C PHE A 259 -20.47 -14.95 16.72
N PRO A 260 -21.12 -15.15 17.87
CA PRO A 260 -21.71 -16.44 18.24
C PRO A 260 -22.61 -17.02 17.14
N GLU A 261 -23.40 -16.17 16.48
CA GLU A 261 -24.26 -16.47 15.35
C GLU A 261 -23.46 -17.02 14.17
N THR A 262 -22.30 -16.42 13.89
CA THR A 262 -21.41 -16.86 12.81
C THR A 262 -20.81 -18.22 13.13
N ILE A 263 -20.33 -18.43 14.36
CA ILE A 263 -19.80 -19.74 14.78
C ILE A 263 -20.88 -20.81 14.71
N ASN A 264 -22.09 -20.53 15.20
CA ASN A 264 -23.22 -21.45 15.13
C ASN A 264 -23.62 -21.76 13.67
N PHE A 265 -23.62 -20.74 12.80
CA PHE A 265 -23.88 -20.91 11.38
C PHE A 265 -22.80 -21.79 10.71
N VAL A 266 -21.52 -21.53 10.96
CA VAL A 266 -20.39 -22.34 10.46
C VAL A 266 -20.52 -23.80 10.88
N LYS A 267 -20.80 -24.05 12.17
CA LYS A 267 -21.07 -25.41 12.68
C LYS A 267 -22.22 -26.08 11.93
N SER A 268 -23.31 -25.37 11.69
CA SER A 268 -24.47 -25.89 10.96
C SER A 268 -24.19 -26.24 9.49
N CYS A 269 -23.14 -25.67 8.90
CA CYS A 269 -22.70 -25.97 7.53
C CYS A 269 -21.83 -27.25 7.43
N GLY A 270 -21.43 -27.82 8.56
CA GLY A 270 -20.54 -28.99 8.62
C GLY A 270 -19.14 -28.68 8.09
N VAL A 271 -18.61 -27.50 8.46
CA VAL A 271 -17.29 -27.02 8.07
C VAL A 271 -16.33 -27.24 9.24
N GLU A 272 -15.11 -27.66 8.96
CA GLU A 272 -14.07 -27.84 9.99
C GLU A 272 -13.66 -26.47 10.56
N ILE A 273 -13.66 -26.35 11.89
CA ILE A 273 -13.29 -25.12 12.57
C ILE A 273 -11.86 -25.25 13.09
N ILE A 274 -10.98 -24.39 12.60
CA ILE A 274 -9.58 -24.35 13.00
C ILE A 274 -9.38 -23.25 14.03
N GLN A 275 -9.13 -23.65 15.27
CA GLN A 275 -8.81 -22.76 16.40
C GLN A 275 -7.33 -22.86 16.73
N LYS A 276 -6.51 -22.04 16.08
CA LYS A 276 -5.05 -21.96 16.32
C LYS A 276 -4.53 -20.53 16.14
N GLY A 277 -5.21 -19.54 16.74
CA GLY A 277 -4.88 -18.11 16.63
C GLY A 277 -4.05 -17.57 17.80
N GLY A 278 -3.38 -16.43 17.59
CA GLY A 278 -2.78 -15.64 18.66
C GLY A 278 -3.82 -14.98 19.58
N ASP A 279 -3.36 -14.28 20.62
CA ASP A 279 -4.24 -13.55 21.55
C ASP A 279 -4.47 -12.12 21.07
N PHE A 280 -5.71 -11.82 20.65
CA PHE A 280 -6.10 -10.48 20.21
C PHE A 280 -5.91 -9.42 21.30
N TRP A 281 -6.32 -9.70 22.53
CA TRP A 281 -6.34 -8.70 23.60
C TRP A 281 -4.92 -8.34 24.03
N LYS A 282 -4.03 -9.34 24.08
CA LYS A 282 -2.59 -9.08 24.25
C LYS A 282 -1.98 -8.31 23.07
N GLY A 283 -2.41 -8.62 21.85
CA GLY A 283 -1.96 -7.93 20.64
C GLY A 283 -2.37 -6.46 20.61
N VAL A 284 -3.62 -6.16 20.95
CA VAL A 284 -4.18 -4.80 20.86
C VAL A 284 -3.63 -3.88 21.95
N GLU A 285 -3.31 -4.40 23.15
CA GLU A 285 -2.62 -3.62 24.18
C GLU A 285 -1.24 -3.13 23.75
N ARG A 286 -0.56 -3.90 22.89
CA ARG A 286 0.79 -3.58 22.37
C ARG A 286 0.73 -2.72 21.11
N ALA A 287 -0.06 -3.14 20.12
CA ALA A 287 -0.11 -2.53 18.80
C ALA A 287 -1.13 -1.39 18.67
N GLY A 288 -2.04 -1.24 19.63
CA GLY A 288 -3.21 -0.38 19.53
C GLY A 288 -4.33 -0.99 18.67
N PRO A 289 -5.46 -0.26 18.53
CA PRO A 289 -6.59 -0.72 17.71
C PRO A 289 -6.16 -1.07 16.28
N PRO A 290 -6.66 -2.17 15.70
CA PRO A 290 -6.47 -2.44 14.27
C PRO A 290 -7.21 -1.37 13.44
N ALA A 291 -6.67 -1.02 12.28
CA ALA A 291 -7.25 -0.03 11.38
C ALA A 291 -7.48 -0.60 9.98
N LYS A 292 -8.32 0.03 9.14
CA LYS A 292 -8.65 -0.43 7.77
C LYS A 292 -7.42 -0.50 6.88
N ASP A 293 -6.51 0.44 7.08
CA ASP A 293 -5.20 0.60 6.46
C ASP A 293 -4.08 -0.20 7.16
N ASN A 294 -4.31 -0.70 8.37
CA ASN A 294 -3.38 -1.59 9.08
C ASN A 294 -4.11 -2.68 9.89
N ARG A 295 -4.45 -3.78 9.22
CA ARG A 295 -5.20 -4.91 9.81
C ARG A 295 -4.28 -5.98 10.36
N TRP A 296 -3.38 -5.61 11.28
CA TRP A 296 -2.44 -6.54 11.93
C TRP A 296 -3.14 -7.76 12.54
N CYS A 297 -4.37 -7.61 13.02
CA CYS A 297 -5.17 -8.70 13.58
C CYS A 297 -5.47 -9.81 12.55
N CYS A 298 -5.57 -9.47 11.26
CA CYS A 298 -5.75 -10.47 10.20
C CYS A 298 -4.49 -11.31 9.98
N LYS A 299 -3.29 -10.70 10.09
CA LYS A 299 -2.02 -11.46 10.02
C LYS A 299 -1.95 -12.45 11.18
N LEU A 300 -2.11 -11.94 12.41
CA LEU A 300 -1.99 -12.73 13.64
C LEU A 300 -3.05 -13.83 13.80
N LEU A 301 -4.33 -13.49 13.58
CA LEU A 301 -5.45 -14.35 13.97
C LEU A 301 -6.02 -15.16 12.79
N LYS A 302 -5.66 -14.83 11.55
CA LYS A 302 -6.25 -15.44 10.36
C LYS A 302 -5.24 -16.03 9.39
N LEU A 303 -4.21 -15.26 9.00
CA LEU A 303 -3.22 -15.73 8.03
C LEU A 303 -2.21 -16.70 8.64
N ASN A 304 -1.70 -16.43 9.84
CA ASN A 304 -0.78 -17.34 10.52
C ASN A 304 -1.41 -18.71 10.81
N PRO A 305 -2.63 -18.79 11.39
CA PRO A 305 -3.29 -20.08 11.63
C PRO A 305 -3.60 -20.81 10.32
N LEU A 306 -3.93 -20.08 9.26
CA LEU A 306 -4.12 -20.63 7.93
C LEU A 306 -2.81 -21.24 7.37
N LYS A 307 -1.68 -20.53 7.50
CA LYS A 307 -0.35 -21.02 7.06
C LYS A 307 -0.03 -22.34 7.76
N VAL A 308 -0.20 -22.40 9.08
CA VAL A 308 0.03 -23.61 9.91
C VAL A 308 -0.92 -24.75 9.54
N TYR A 309 -2.20 -24.45 9.28
CA TYR A 309 -3.15 -25.48 8.86
C TYR A 309 -2.80 -26.05 7.49
N LEU A 310 -2.49 -25.19 6.52
CA LEU A 310 -2.19 -25.62 5.16
C LEU A 310 -0.84 -26.33 5.03
N SER A 311 0.15 -26.03 5.89
CA SER A 311 1.42 -26.77 5.89
C SER A 311 1.22 -28.26 6.22
N GLY A 312 0.22 -28.60 7.03
CA GLY A 312 -0.17 -29.98 7.30
C GLY A 312 -0.90 -30.68 6.17
N ILE A 313 -1.50 -29.93 5.23
CA ILE A 313 -2.23 -30.46 4.07
C ILE A 313 -1.29 -30.63 2.85
N GLY A 314 -0.26 -29.78 2.75
CA GLY A 314 0.62 -29.73 1.60
C GLY A 314 -0.01 -29.01 0.41
N SER A 315 0.33 -29.44 -0.81
CA SER A 315 -0.09 -28.73 -2.01
C SER A 315 -1.58 -28.89 -2.30
N CYS A 316 -2.28 -27.75 -2.41
CA CYS A 316 -3.73 -27.69 -2.44
C CYS A 316 -4.30 -26.68 -3.44
N VAL A 317 -5.49 -26.97 -3.93
CA VAL A 317 -6.40 -26.01 -4.56
C VAL A 317 -7.40 -25.54 -3.52
N THR A 318 -7.53 -24.23 -3.33
CA THR A 318 -8.53 -23.66 -2.43
C THR A 318 -9.57 -22.88 -3.21
N ILE A 319 -10.82 -23.33 -3.14
CA ILE A 319 -11.95 -22.62 -3.73
C ILE A 319 -12.39 -21.52 -2.76
N GLN A 320 -12.46 -20.28 -3.25
CA GLN A 320 -12.78 -19.10 -2.44
C GLN A 320 -13.83 -18.20 -3.10
N GLY A 321 -14.50 -17.38 -2.29
CA GLY A 321 -15.63 -16.54 -2.70
C GLY A 321 -15.27 -15.10 -3.09
N ASN A 322 -14.10 -14.85 -3.68
CA ASN A 322 -13.71 -13.48 -4.05
C ASN A 322 -14.48 -12.99 -5.29
N ARG A 323 -14.97 -11.73 -5.26
CA ARG A 323 -15.72 -11.09 -6.36
C ARG A 323 -15.16 -9.72 -6.72
N TRP A 324 -15.30 -9.34 -8.00
CA TRP A 324 -14.81 -8.05 -8.53
C TRP A 324 -15.43 -6.83 -7.83
N TYR A 325 -16.70 -6.93 -7.45
CA TYR A 325 -17.48 -5.79 -6.94
C TYR A 325 -17.25 -5.50 -5.46
N GLU A 326 -16.50 -6.35 -4.75
CA GLU A 326 -16.30 -6.22 -3.30
C GLU A 326 -15.31 -5.12 -2.92
N SER A 327 -14.24 -4.97 -3.68
CA SER A 327 -13.23 -3.93 -3.49
C SER A 327 -12.38 -3.76 -4.74
N TRP A 328 -11.79 -2.57 -4.90
CA TRP A 328 -10.85 -2.28 -5.99
C TRP A 328 -9.71 -3.32 -6.06
N ASN A 329 -9.09 -3.67 -4.92
CA ASN A 329 -8.02 -4.67 -4.85
C ASN A 329 -8.45 -6.08 -5.32
N ARG A 330 -9.75 -6.40 -5.31
CA ARG A 330 -10.27 -7.71 -5.75
C ARG A 330 -10.68 -7.71 -7.22
N ALA A 331 -10.79 -6.54 -7.85
CA ALA A 331 -11.15 -6.42 -9.26
C ALA A 331 -10.05 -6.99 -10.18
N ASP A 332 -8.79 -6.90 -9.76
CA ASP A 332 -7.62 -7.34 -10.53
C ASP A 332 -7.26 -8.82 -10.34
N LEU A 333 -7.93 -9.52 -9.40
CA LEU A 333 -7.66 -10.93 -9.16
C LEU A 333 -8.10 -11.78 -10.37
N GLY A 334 -7.18 -12.63 -10.83
CA GLY A 334 -7.42 -13.63 -11.86
C GLY A 334 -8.48 -14.68 -11.45
N GLU A 335 -8.92 -15.50 -12.40
CA GLU A 335 -9.75 -16.69 -12.10
C GLU A 335 -9.05 -17.61 -11.10
N THR A 336 -7.73 -17.75 -11.27
CA THR A 336 -6.81 -18.39 -10.34
C THR A 336 -5.78 -17.39 -9.84
N SER A 337 -5.34 -17.54 -8.58
CA SER A 337 -4.22 -16.78 -8.04
C SER A 337 -3.36 -17.65 -7.12
N GLN A 338 -2.04 -17.54 -7.26
CA GLN A 338 -1.11 -18.16 -6.34
C GLN A 338 -1.20 -17.43 -4.98
N ASN A 339 -1.28 -18.15 -3.85
CA ASN A 339 -1.20 -17.49 -2.56
C ASN A 339 0.26 -17.05 -2.31
N PRO A 340 0.54 -15.75 -2.16
CA PRO A 340 1.90 -15.27 -1.86
C PRO A 340 2.42 -15.78 -0.50
N ALA A 341 1.54 -15.94 0.50
CA ALA A 341 1.91 -16.42 1.83
C ALA A 341 1.98 -17.95 1.95
N ASN A 342 1.55 -18.67 0.90
CA ASN A 342 1.67 -20.12 0.82
C ASN A 342 1.83 -20.57 -0.64
N PRO A 343 3.07 -20.71 -1.14
CA PRO A 343 3.35 -21.11 -2.52
C PRO A 343 2.77 -22.46 -2.94
N LEU A 344 2.37 -23.31 -1.99
CA LEU A 344 1.74 -24.60 -2.28
C LEU A 344 0.22 -24.50 -2.50
N GLN A 345 -0.38 -23.34 -2.25
CA GLN A 345 -1.82 -23.10 -2.36
C GLN A 345 -2.18 -22.31 -3.64
N LEU A 346 -2.93 -22.96 -4.53
CA LEU A 346 -3.55 -22.33 -5.69
C LEU A 346 -4.99 -21.93 -5.35
N ASN A 347 -5.32 -20.65 -5.37
CA ASN A 347 -6.68 -20.18 -5.14
C ASN A 347 -7.50 -20.14 -6.42
N VAL A 348 -8.79 -20.48 -6.34
CA VAL A 348 -9.75 -20.43 -7.46
C VAL A 348 -10.99 -19.65 -7.04
N SER A 349 -11.41 -18.67 -7.86
CA SER A 349 -12.53 -17.76 -7.58
C SER A 349 -13.67 -17.93 -8.60
N PRO A 350 -14.54 -18.95 -8.47
CA PRO A 350 -15.48 -19.35 -9.53
C PRO A 350 -16.70 -18.42 -9.66
N ILE A 351 -16.95 -17.54 -8.69
CA ILE A 351 -18.05 -16.56 -8.71
C ILE A 351 -17.56 -15.13 -8.94
N ARG A 352 -16.34 -14.93 -9.45
CA ARG A 352 -15.70 -13.59 -9.50
C ARG A 352 -16.54 -12.49 -10.13
N SER A 353 -17.36 -12.84 -11.13
CA SER A 353 -18.20 -11.92 -11.90
C SER A 353 -19.63 -11.76 -11.38
N TRP A 354 -19.97 -12.36 -10.24
CA TRP A 354 -21.28 -12.25 -9.60
C TRP A 354 -21.33 -10.99 -8.72
N ARG A 355 -22.46 -10.28 -8.68
CA ARG A 355 -22.75 -9.29 -7.62
C ARG A 355 -23.39 -10.03 -6.44
N ALA A 356 -23.47 -9.37 -5.29
CA ALA A 356 -24.17 -9.90 -4.11
C ALA A 356 -25.62 -10.29 -4.45
N PHE A 357 -26.28 -9.54 -5.35
CA PHE A 357 -27.59 -9.84 -5.88
C PHE A 357 -27.70 -11.24 -6.48
N GLU A 358 -26.78 -11.61 -7.38
CA GLU A 358 -26.78 -12.95 -7.95
C GLU A 358 -26.47 -14.03 -6.89
N VAL A 359 -25.61 -13.73 -5.91
CA VAL A 359 -25.29 -14.66 -4.81
C VAL A 359 -26.52 -14.93 -3.94
N PHE A 360 -27.26 -13.90 -3.52
CA PHE A 360 -28.48 -14.08 -2.73
C PHE A 360 -29.57 -14.83 -3.51
N LEU A 361 -29.85 -14.43 -4.75
CA LEU A 361 -30.82 -15.13 -5.59
C LEU A 361 -30.46 -16.61 -5.77
N TYR A 362 -29.17 -16.91 -5.95
CA TYR A 362 -28.68 -18.28 -6.05
C TYR A 362 -28.92 -19.07 -4.75
N LEU A 363 -28.56 -18.51 -3.59
CA LEU A 363 -28.74 -19.17 -2.30
C LEU A 363 -30.21 -19.44 -1.99
N TRP A 364 -31.08 -18.47 -2.22
CA TRP A 364 -32.53 -18.64 -2.03
C TRP A 364 -33.12 -19.63 -3.02
N TRP A 365 -32.68 -19.61 -4.29
CA TRP A 365 -33.11 -20.60 -5.28
C TRP A 365 -32.71 -22.04 -4.88
N GLN A 366 -31.53 -22.20 -4.27
CA GLN A 366 -31.05 -23.49 -3.77
C GLN A 366 -31.53 -23.80 -2.34
N ASN A 367 -32.40 -22.97 -1.76
CA ASN A 367 -32.90 -23.08 -0.40
C ASN A 367 -31.78 -23.25 0.65
N LYS A 368 -30.70 -22.48 0.50
CA LYS A 368 -29.57 -22.48 1.43
C LYS A 368 -29.77 -21.39 2.48
N LYS A 369 -29.55 -21.78 3.74
CA LYS A 369 -29.51 -20.82 4.85
C LYS A 369 -28.34 -19.86 4.64
N ILE A 370 -28.58 -18.61 5.00
CA ILE A 370 -27.55 -17.57 5.09
C ILE A 370 -27.26 -17.30 6.57
N ASN A 371 -26.12 -16.67 6.83
CA ASN A 371 -25.80 -16.23 8.19
C ASN A 371 -26.89 -15.26 8.69
N PRO A 372 -27.48 -15.49 9.88
CA PRO A 372 -28.62 -14.70 10.36
C PRO A 372 -28.28 -13.23 10.58
N LEU A 373 -27.01 -12.89 10.80
CA LEU A 373 -26.57 -11.49 10.99
C LEU A 373 -26.90 -10.59 9.79
N TYR A 374 -27.03 -11.17 8.59
CA TYR A 374 -27.51 -10.45 7.42
C TYR A 374 -28.92 -9.89 7.59
N ASP A 375 -29.84 -10.68 8.14
CA ASP A 375 -31.20 -10.23 8.43
C ASP A 375 -31.25 -9.27 9.62
N MET A 376 -30.23 -9.30 10.48
CA MET A 376 -30.08 -8.43 11.63
C MET A 376 -29.40 -7.09 11.30
N GLY A 377 -29.00 -6.86 10.04
CA GLY A 377 -28.53 -5.56 9.55
C GLY A 377 -27.03 -5.47 9.21
N LEU A 378 -26.27 -6.56 9.34
CA LEU A 378 -24.86 -6.58 8.94
C LEU A 378 -24.71 -6.91 7.44
N GLU A 379 -23.95 -6.10 6.71
CA GLU A 379 -23.57 -6.35 5.32
C GLU A 379 -22.32 -7.22 5.20
N ARG A 380 -21.44 -7.12 6.19
CA ARG A 380 -20.16 -7.84 6.22
C ARG A 380 -20.07 -8.75 7.43
N ILE A 381 -20.00 -10.05 7.16
CA ILE A 381 -19.72 -11.05 8.18
C ILE A 381 -18.21 -11.16 8.41
N GLY A 382 -17.79 -11.09 9.66
CA GLY A 382 -16.42 -11.26 10.13
C GLY A 382 -16.31 -10.95 11.62
N CYS A 383 -15.11 -10.62 12.07
CA CYS A 383 -14.86 -10.27 13.47
C CYS A 383 -15.69 -9.06 13.91
N TYR A 384 -16.21 -9.10 15.13
CA TYR A 384 -17.13 -8.08 15.64
C TYR A 384 -16.48 -6.70 15.87
N LEU A 385 -15.16 -6.66 16.05
CA LEU A 385 -14.36 -5.44 16.21
C LEU A 385 -13.51 -5.12 14.97
N CYS A 386 -13.88 -5.69 13.83
CA CYS A 386 -13.13 -5.51 12.58
C CYS A 386 -13.20 -4.04 12.15
N PRO A 387 -12.06 -3.36 11.89
CA PRO A 387 -12.10 -1.98 11.43
C PRO A 387 -12.75 -1.85 10.05
N SER A 388 -12.88 -2.94 9.28
CA SER A 388 -13.61 -2.95 8.00
C SER A 388 -15.14 -2.96 8.14
N MET A 389 -15.67 -3.09 9.36
CA MET A 389 -17.09 -2.93 9.67
C MET A 389 -17.48 -1.46 9.57
N LEU A 390 -18.70 -1.20 9.12
CA LEU A 390 -19.27 0.15 9.08
C LEU A 390 -19.62 0.59 10.51
N GLU A 391 -19.55 1.90 10.79
CA GLU A 391 -19.96 2.44 12.09
C GLU A 391 -21.45 2.19 12.33
N SER A 392 -22.27 2.31 11.27
CA SER A 392 -23.69 1.91 11.32
C SER A 392 -23.90 0.44 11.72
N GLU A 393 -23.04 -0.47 11.28
CA GLU A 393 -23.09 -1.87 11.70
C GLU A 393 -22.65 -2.00 13.17
N TYR A 394 -21.68 -1.19 13.61
CA TYR A 394 -21.25 -1.14 15.01
C TYR A 394 -22.35 -0.59 15.93
N GLU A 395 -23.21 0.34 15.49
CA GLU A 395 -24.43 0.73 16.24
C GLU A 395 -25.36 -0.46 16.46
N THR A 396 -25.59 -1.20 15.37
CA THR A 396 -26.45 -2.39 15.41
C THR A 396 -25.86 -3.38 16.42
N MET A 397 -24.54 -3.50 16.45
CA MET A 397 -23.83 -4.34 17.40
C MET A 397 -24.01 -3.89 18.87
N ARG A 398 -24.04 -2.58 19.16
CA ARG A 398 -24.26 -2.08 20.53
C ARG A 398 -25.59 -2.55 21.12
N VAL A 399 -26.59 -2.75 20.25
CA VAL A 399 -27.91 -3.25 20.65
C VAL A 399 -27.92 -4.78 20.75
N LEU A 400 -27.31 -5.47 19.77
CA LEU A 400 -27.33 -6.94 19.69
C LEU A 400 -26.41 -7.62 20.72
N HIS A 401 -25.24 -7.04 20.96
CA HIS A 401 -24.18 -7.61 21.81
C HIS A 401 -23.54 -6.52 22.70
N PRO A 402 -24.28 -5.95 23.65
CA PRO A 402 -23.82 -4.83 24.48
C PRO A 402 -22.55 -5.15 25.26
N ASP A 403 -22.37 -6.39 25.73
CA ASP A 403 -21.17 -6.78 26.48
C ASP A 403 -19.90 -6.77 25.60
N TYR A 404 -20.04 -7.13 24.33
CA TYR A 404 -18.92 -7.21 23.39
C TYR A 404 -18.47 -5.80 23.00
N THR A 405 -19.43 -4.92 22.73
CA THR A 405 -19.14 -3.51 22.43
C THR A 405 -18.60 -2.81 23.66
N LYS A 406 -19.20 -3.02 24.85
CA LYS A 406 -18.71 -2.42 26.10
C LYS A 406 -17.23 -2.72 26.33
N LYS A 407 -16.83 -3.99 26.21
CA LYS A 407 -15.42 -4.38 26.36
C LYS A 407 -14.51 -3.67 25.36
N TRP A 408 -14.95 -3.51 24.11
CA TRP A 408 -14.18 -2.82 23.08
C TRP A 408 -14.12 -1.30 23.30
N ASP A 409 -15.24 -0.69 23.68
CA ASP A 409 -15.32 0.74 23.98
C ASP A 409 -14.50 1.12 25.21
N ASP A 410 -14.54 0.31 26.27
CA ASP A 410 -13.73 0.49 27.48
C ASP A 410 -12.23 0.48 27.11
N PHE A 411 -11.82 -0.41 26.20
CA PHE A 411 -10.47 -0.44 25.68
C PHE A 411 -10.14 0.79 24.83
N LEU A 412 -11.00 1.17 23.89
CA LEU A 412 -10.79 2.33 23.02
C LEU A 412 -10.67 3.62 23.82
N GLU A 413 -11.50 3.78 24.84
CA GLU A 413 -11.49 4.91 25.77
C GLU A 413 -10.19 4.95 26.58
N SER A 414 -9.83 3.83 27.21
CA SER A 414 -8.57 3.74 27.94
C SER A 414 -7.36 4.00 27.05
N TRP A 415 -7.39 3.52 25.80
CA TRP A 415 -6.34 3.75 24.82
C TRP A 415 -6.30 5.20 24.37
N SER A 416 -7.45 5.82 24.08
CA SER A 416 -7.54 7.21 23.67
C SER A 416 -7.03 8.15 24.75
N ASP A 417 -7.39 7.91 26.00
CA ASP A 417 -6.94 8.73 27.13
C ASP A 417 -5.44 8.62 27.34
N LYS A 418 -4.91 7.38 27.31
CA LYS A 418 -3.48 7.10 27.45
C LYS A 418 -2.64 7.73 26.33
N LYS A 419 -3.19 7.81 25.11
CA LYS A 419 -2.50 8.35 23.93
C LYS A 419 -2.86 9.80 23.61
N GLY A 420 -3.75 10.41 24.38
CA GLY A 420 -4.19 11.80 24.18
C GLY A 420 -5.06 12.01 22.94
N TYR A 421 -5.78 10.99 22.46
CA TYR A 421 -6.70 11.13 21.34
C TYR A 421 -8.01 11.85 21.75
N PRO A 422 -8.67 12.59 20.83
CA PRO A 422 -10.00 13.18 21.04
C PRO A 422 -11.07 12.13 21.43
N PRO A 423 -12.12 12.48 22.21
CA PRO A 423 -13.24 11.54 22.46
C PRO A 423 -13.85 10.99 21.16
N GLU A 424 -13.87 11.83 20.11
CA GLU A 424 -14.31 11.50 18.76
C GLU A 424 -13.54 10.31 18.15
N TYR A 425 -12.33 10.01 18.66
CA TYR A 425 -11.56 8.82 18.28
C TYR A 425 -12.39 7.54 18.41
N LYS A 426 -13.09 7.43 19.53
CA LYS A 426 -14.05 6.36 19.83
C LYS A 426 -15.42 6.71 19.24
N ASP A 427 -15.94 7.89 19.57
CA ASP A 427 -17.36 8.22 19.38
C ASP A 427 -17.78 8.36 17.92
N TRP A 428 -16.85 8.71 17.02
CA TRP A 428 -17.11 8.79 15.57
C TRP A 428 -16.49 7.61 14.81
N GLY A 429 -15.95 6.62 15.53
CA GLY A 429 -15.30 5.46 14.94
C GLY A 429 -14.01 5.78 14.19
N LEU A 430 -13.31 6.87 14.53
CA LEU A 430 -12.09 7.30 13.84
C LEU A 430 -10.93 6.31 14.04
N TRP A 431 -10.94 5.55 15.14
CA TRP A 431 -9.99 4.46 15.42
C TRP A 431 -9.84 3.45 14.27
N ARG A 432 -10.85 3.34 13.40
CA ARG A 432 -10.83 2.44 12.24
C ARG A 432 -9.84 2.87 11.15
N TRP A 433 -9.14 3.99 11.30
CA TRP A 433 -8.15 4.48 10.35
C TRP A 433 -6.92 5.02 11.10
N LYS A 434 -5.71 4.72 10.61
CA LYS A 434 -4.53 5.49 11.01
C LYS A 434 -4.55 6.85 10.32
N ALA A 435 -4.66 6.84 8.99
CA ALA A 435 -4.83 8.06 8.18
C ALA A 435 -6.31 8.23 7.79
N LEU A 436 -6.91 9.36 8.16
CA LEU A 436 -8.33 9.59 7.93
C LEU A 436 -8.65 9.72 6.43
N PRO A 437 -9.71 9.05 5.94
CA PRO A 437 -10.13 9.18 4.55
C PRO A 437 -10.67 10.61 4.28
N PRO A 438 -10.71 11.05 3.01
CA PRO A 438 -11.11 12.42 2.63
C PRO A 438 -12.35 12.95 3.35
N LYS A 439 -13.38 12.11 3.48
CA LYS A 439 -14.64 12.51 4.12
C LYS A 439 -14.52 12.72 5.62
N MET A 440 -13.80 11.84 6.32
CA MET A 440 -13.57 12.02 7.77
C MET A 440 -12.66 13.21 8.04
N ARG A 441 -11.71 13.53 7.14
CA ARG A 441 -10.91 14.75 7.23
C ARG A 441 -11.77 16.01 7.11
N GLU A 442 -12.70 16.02 6.17
CA GLU A 442 -13.67 17.12 6.01
C GLU A 442 -14.51 17.29 7.27
N ILE A 443 -15.08 16.20 7.80
CA ILE A 443 -15.88 16.22 9.04
C ILE A 443 -15.06 16.74 10.22
N CYS A 444 -13.85 16.24 10.42
CA CYS A 444 -12.97 16.70 11.49
C CYS A 444 -12.65 18.19 11.35
N LYS A 445 -12.33 18.65 10.14
CA LYS A 445 -12.06 20.07 9.86
C LYS A 445 -13.28 20.95 10.16
N GLU A 446 -14.47 20.54 9.71
CA GLU A 446 -15.73 21.27 9.96
C GLU A 446 -16.07 21.35 11.45
N ARG A 447 -15.69 20.33 12.23
CA ARG A 447 -15.99 20.21 13.66
C ARG A 447 -14.83 20.62 14.57
N GLY A 448 -13.73 21.15 14.02
CA GLY A 448 -12.58 21.64 14.80
C GLY A 448 -11.69 20.54 15.40
N ILE A 449 -11.77 19.30 14.92
CA ILE A 449 -10.88 18.21 15.32
C ILE A 449 -9.56 18.32 14.55
N ALA A 450 -8.46 18.47 15.29
CA ALA A 450 -7.14 18.67 14.72
C ALA A 450 -6.60 17.39 14.07
N ILE A 451 -6.07 17.53 12.85
CA ILE A 451 -5.46 16.45 12.07
C ILE A 451 -4.05 16.91 11.70
N ASN A 452 -3.10 15.98 11.73
CA ASN A 452 -1.73 16.17 11.28
C ASN A 452 -1.63 16.22 9.74
N HIS A 453 -0.46 16.58 9.21
CA HIS A 453 -0.24 16.67 7.76
C HIS A 453 -0.30 15.31 7.03
N ASP A 454 -0.01 14.22 7.74
CA ASP A 454 -0.13 12.82 7.29
C ASP A 454 -1.58 12.28 7.40
N TYR A 455 -2.54 13.16 7.70
CA TYR A 455 -3.94 12.85 7.89
C TYR A 455 -4.29 11.99 9.12
N THR A 456 -3.33 11.77 10.02
CA THR A 456 -3.59 11.14 11.33
C THR A 456 -4.22 12.14 12.30
N LEU A 457 -4.94 11.67 13.31
CA LEU A 457 -5.48 12.54 14.36
C LEU A 457 -4.34 13.11 15.21
N LYS A 458 -4.39 14.43 15.45
CA LYS A 458 -3.45 15.09 16.34
C LYS A 458 -3.72 14.65 17.78
N THR A 459 -2.68 14.17 18.46
CA THR A 459 -2.76 13.79 19.88
C THR A 459 -2.39 14.96 20.78
N GLY A 460 -3.09 15.06 21.92
CA GLY A 460 -2.76 15.96 23.02
C GLY A 460 -1.98 15.24 24.12
N PRO A 461 -1.76 15.91 25.28
CA PRO A 461 -1.26 15.22 26.46
C PRO A 461 -2.21 14.10 26.91
N ALA A 462 -1.65 13.09 27.58
CA ALA A 462 -2.46 12.03 28.18
C ALA A 462 -3.50 12.64 29.13
N ARG A 463 -4.73 12.13 29.07
CA ARG A 463 -5.81 12.61 29.92
C ARG A 463 -5.84 11.78 31.19
N GLU A 464 -5.61 12.40 32.33
CA GLU A 464 -5.84 11.75 33.62
C GLU A 464 -7.35 11.53 33.80
N LYS A 465 -7.73 10.33 34.26
CA LYS A 465 -9.12 10.07 34.66
C LYS A 465 -9.45 11.01 35.83
N ASN A 466 -10.35 11.97 35.60
CA ASN A 466 -11.17 12.49 36.69
C ASN A 466 -12.03 11.33 37.18
N ILE A 467 -11.56 10.64 38.22
CA ILE A 467 -12.41 9.74 38.99
C ILE A 467 -13.33 10.68 39.78
N ASP A 468 -14.51 10.95 39.23
CA ASP A 468 -15.60 11.48 40.03
C ASP A 468 -15.88 10.47 41.14
N SER A 469 -15.64 10.93 42.36
CA SER A 469 -15.91 10.25 43.61
C SER A 469 -17.42 10.14 43.80
N ASP A 470 -18.06 9.13 43.22
CA ASP A 470 -19.44 8.80 43.59
C ASP A 470 -19.77 7.31 43.45
N PHE A 471 -18.92 6.45 44.04
CA PHE A 471 -19.29 5.08 44.36
C PHE A 471 -18.65 4.66 45.70
N SER A 472 -19.07 5.31 46.79
CA SER A 472 -18.97 4.73 48.13
C SER A 472 -20.32 4.82 48.82
N LYS A 473 -21.14 3.79 48.61
CA LYS A 473 -22.23 3.34 49.50
C LYS A 473 -22.99 2.21 48.79
N ASN A 474 -22.52 0.99 48.95
CA ASN A 474 -23.36 -0.14 49.40
C ASN A 474 -22.60 -1.45 49.38
N THR A 475 -22.99 -2.31 50.33
CA THR A 475 -22.48 -3.64 50.67
C THR A 475 -21.19 -3.58 51.50
N GLY A 476 -21.15 -3.92 52.78
CA GLY A 476 -22.00 -4.82 53.56
C GLY A 476 -21.30 -6.15 53.74
N SER A 477 -20.56 -6.28 54.85
CA SER A 477 -20.18 -7.52 55.55
C SER A 477 -19.64 -8.71 54.74
N ASN A 478 -18.37 -9.05 54.96
CA ASN A 478 -18.02 -10.21 55.80
C ASN A 478 -16.52 -10.31 56.03
N GLU A 479 -16.18 -10.37 57.31
CA GLU A 479 -14.92 -10.87 57.87
C GLU A 479 -14.70 -12.34 57.48
N ILE A 480 -13.43 -12.79 57.47
CA ILE A 480 -12.93 -13.89 58.32
C ILE A 480 -11.53 -14.38 57.84
N LEU A 481 -10.56 -14.28 58.76
CA LEU A 481 -9.33 -15.05 59.00
C LEU A 481 -8.20 -14.95 57.97
N GLU A 482 -7.14 -14.16 58.20
CA GLU A 482 -6.04 -14.32 59.18
C GLU A 482 -5.25 -15.64 59.14
N ASN A 483 -3.95 -15.43 58.86
CA ASN A 483 -2.78 -16.03 59.51
C ASN A 483 -2.40 -17.49 59.20
N SER A 484 -1.32 -17.64 58.43
CA SER A 484 -0.07 -18.12 59.03
C SER A 484 1.15 -17.61 58.28
N SER A 485 2.20 -17.38 59.05
CA SER A 485 3.29 -16.44 58.81
C SER A 485 4.65 -17.15 58.88
N LYS A 486 5.68 -16.42 58.41
CA LYS A 486 7.14 -16.65 58.55
C LYS A 486 7.73 -17.48 57.39
N THR A 487 8.77 -16.99 56.70
CA THR A 487 10.13 -16.88 57.26
C THR A 487 11.02 -15.92 56.44
N ILE A 488 11.55 -14.92 57.14
CA ILE A 488 12.90 -14.29 57.08
C ILE A 488 13.39 -13.59 55.79
N LYS A 489 13.68 -12.31 56.02
CA LYS A 489 14.41 -11.31 55.24
C LYS A 489 15.82 -11.76 54.84
N LYS A 490 16.20 -11.45 53.60
CA LYS A 490 17.58 -11.08 53.24
C LYS A 490 17.53 -9.71 52.56
N GLU A 491 18.31 -8.79 53.12
CA GLU A 491 18.68 -7.53 52.49
C GLU A 491 19.49 -7.83 51.23
N ASP A 492 19.15 -7.22 50.11
CA ASP A 492 20.11 -6.99 49.04
C ASP A 492 20.02 -5.54 48.58
N LYS A 493 21.20 -4.93 48.59
CA LYS A 493 21.49 -3.55 48.26
C LYS A 493 21.04 -3.26 46.83
N LYS A 494 20.41 -2.09 46.67
CA LYS A 494 20.24 -1.41 45.37
C LYS A 494 21.59 -1.38 44.63
N PRO A 495 21.68 -1.89 43.39
CA PRO A 495 22.57 -1.31 42.41
C PRO A 495 21.92 -0.02 41.91
N GLU A 496 22.69 1.06 41.92
CA GLU A 496 22.33 2.33 41.31
C GLU A 496 22.01 2.11 39.83
N ASN A 497 20.75 2.33 39.46
CA ASN A 497 20.35 2.41 38.05
C ASN A 497 20.88 3.71 37.47
N ILE A 498 22.06 3.63 36.85
CA ILE A 498 22.59 4.64 35.91
C ILE A 498 21.83 4.48 34.59
N PHE A 499 20.54 4.80 34.60
CA PHE A 499 19.77 5.13 33.40
C PHE A 499 18.79 6.21 33.80
N GLN A 500 19.32 7.42 33.99
CA GLN A 500 18.51 8.62 33.88
C GLN A 500 17.88 8.62 32.50
N ASN A 501 16.55 8.50 32.47
CA ASN A 501 15.72 8.91 31.36
C ASN A 501 16.05 10.36 31.02
N LYS A 502 16.93 10.56 30.04
CA LYS A 502 16.88 11.76 29.23
C LYS A 502 15.69 11.57 28.30
N GLU A 503 14.65 12.33 28.58
CA GLU A 503 13.65 12.72 27.60
C GLU A 503 14.36 13.01 26.27
N PHE A 504 14.04 12.27 25.20
CA PHE A 504 14.30 12.76 23.85
C PHE A 504 13.28 13.87 23.60
N SER A 505 13.63 15.06 24.08
CA SER A 505 13.03 16.30 23.63
C SER A 505 13.20 16.38 22.12
N ALA A 506 12.08 16.52 21.41
CA ALA A 506 12.10 17.16 20.11
C ALA A 506 12.61 18.59 20.34
N ASP A 507 13.89 18.82 20.07
CA ASP A 507 14.43 20.08 19.55
C ASP A 507 15.93 19.94 19.31
N SER A 508 16.32 19.93 18.04
CA SER A 508 17.20 20.96 17.44
C SER A 508 17.67 20.53 16.05
N ASP A 509 17.22 21.25 15.02
CA ASP A 509 17.94 21.54 13.77
C ASP A 509 18.29 20.43 12.75
N LEU A 510 17.38 19.50 12.41
CA LEU A 510 17.57 18.68 11.19
C LEU A 510 16.31 18.60 10.32
N ASN A 511 16.48 18.99 9.06
CA ASN A 511 15.47 19.15 8.01
C ASN A 511 14.96 17.80 7.44
N TYR A 512 14.93 16.73 8.26
CA TYR A 512 14.75 15.34 7.82
C TYR A 512 13.45 14.73 8.34
N ASP A 513 12.35 15.01 7.65
CA ASP A 513 11.02 14.49 7.99
C ASP A 513 10.80 13.11 7.35
N ILE A 514 11.14 12.06 8.10
CA ILE A 514 11.07 10.67 7.62
C ILE A 514 9.67 10.25 7.15
N LEU A 515 8.60 10.75 7.78
CA LEU A 515 7.24 10.37 7.41
C LEU A 515 6.87 10.99 6.06
N LYS A 516 7.20 12.26 5.84
CA LYS A 516 7.01 12.91 4.53
C LYS A 516 7.82 12.24 3.43
N ILE A 517 9.06 11.85 3.72
CA ILE A 517 9.90 11.12 2.76
C ILE A 517 9.21 9.82 2.37
N ARG A 518 8.75 9.03 3.35
CA ARG A 518 8.10 7.73 3.10
C ARG A 518 6.80 7.84 2.30
N ASP A 519 6.02 8.90 2.49
CA ASP A 519 4.77 9.14 1.75
C ASP A 519 4.99 9.25 0.23
N ASP A 520 6.18 9.66 -0.20
CA ASP A 520 6.53 9.73 -1.61
C ASP A 520 6.76 8.34 -2.25
N PHE A 521 6.88 7.27 -1.46
CA PHE A 521 7.16 5.91 -1.94
C PHE A 521 5.96 5.00 -1.71
N SER A 522 5.00 5.04 -2.65
CA SER A 522 3.78 4.22 -2.59
C SER A 522 4.02 2.71 -2.47
N ILE A 523 5.16 2.21 -2.97
CA ILE A 523 5.54 0.79 -2.91
C ILE A 523 5.93 0.32 -1.50
N LEU A 524 6.30 1.22 -0.58
CA LEU A 524 6.74 0.85 0.77
C LEU A 524 5.63 0.15 1.56
N GLY A 525 4.37 0.60 1.45
CA GLY A 525 3.24 -0.02 2.16
C GLY A 525 3.58 -0.41 3.61
N ASP A 526 3.49 -1.72 3.91
CA ASP A 526 3.88 -2.32 5.20
C ASP A 526 5.20 -3.13 5.12
N VAL A 527 5.94 -3.08 4.00
CA VAL A 527 7.14 -3.91 3.82
C VAL A 527 8.38 -3.25 4.42
N ILE A 528 9.26 -4.06 5.04
CA ILE A 528 10.54 -3.57 5.56
C ILE A 528 11.62 -3.86 4.52
N TYR A 529 11.85 -2.88 3.65
CA TYR A 529 12.81 -3.01 2.56
C TYR A 529 14.21 -2.56 2.98
N LEU A 530 15.11 -3.53 3.19
CA LEU A 530 16.51 -3.33 3.58
C LEU A 530 17.48 -3.91 2.54
N ASP A 531 17.14 -3.80 1.26
CA ASP A 531 17.95 -4.27 0.13
C ASP A 531 18.30 -3.13 -0.86
N ASN A 532 18.40 -1.92 -0.33
CA ASN A 532 18.67 -0.69 -1.08
C ASN A 532 20.01 -0.69 -1.84
N ALA A 533 21.02 -1.41 -1.36
CA ALA A 533 22.31 -1.53 -2.05
C ALA A 533 22.23 -2.40 -3.32
N ALA A 534 21.13 -3.14 -3.53
CA ALA A 534 20.86 -3.77 -4.82
C ALA A 534 20.06 -2.83 -5.73
N THR A 535 18.93 -2.31 -5.25
CA THR A 535 18.15 -1.27 -5.94
C THR A 535 17.35 -0.48 -4.92
N GLY A 536 17.25 0.83 -5.09
CA GLY A 536 16.33 1.66 -4.31
C GLY A 536 14.96 1.71 -4.99
N PHE A 537 13.95 2.18 -4.25
CA PHE A 537 12.67 2.58 -4.83
C PHE A 537 12.71 3.99 -5.40
N SER A 538 11.81 4.29 -6.32
CA SER A 538 11.64 5.63 -6.88
C SER A 538 10.48 6.36 -6.19
N PRO A 539 10.65 7.62 -5.79
CA PRO A 539 9.55 8.42 -5.26
C PRO A 539 8.58 8.80 -6.40
N GLN A 540 7.35 9.16 -6.04
CA GLN A 540 6.29 9.48 -7.00
C GLN A 540 6.70 10.58 -7.98
N GLN A 541 7.50 11.56 -7.55
CA GLN A 541 8.01 12.66 -8.36
C GLN A 541 8.89 12.18 -9.53
N VAL A 542 9.67 11.09 -9.33
CA VAL A 542 10.47 10.47 -10.39
C VAL A 542 9.57 9.74 -11.39
N ILE A 543 8.57 9.02 -10.88
CA ILE A 543 7.58 8.31 -11.71
C ILE A 543 6.78 9.31 -12.55
N ASP A 544 6.31 10.39 -11.94
CA ASP A 544 5.53 11.43 -12.58
C ASP A 544 6.33 12.12 -13.69
N ALA A 545 7.63 12.36 -13.50
CA ALA A 545 8.48 12.93 -14.53
C ALA A 545 8.58 12.03 -15.79
N MET A 546 8.65 10.71 -15.60
CA MET A 546 8.66 9.76 -16.71
C MET A 546 7.29 9.68 -17.40
N VAL A 547 6.20 9.66 -16.63
CA VAL A 547 4.83 9.64 -17.14
C VAL A 547 4.51 10.92 -17.90
N ASP A 548 4.96 12.07 -17.41
CA ASP A 548 4.81 13.37 -18.04
C ASP A 548 5.51 13.42 -19.41
N PHE A 549 6.74 12.90 -19.52
CA PHE A 549 7.40 12.73 -20.82
C PHE A 549 6.54 11.88 -21.77
N GLU A 550 6.08 10.71 -21.33
CA GLU A 550 5.31 9.79 -22.16
C GLU A 550 3.97 10.38 -22.65
N HIS A 551 3.29 11.16 -21.81
CA HIS A 551 1.96 11.68 -22.12
C HIS A 551 1.98 13.05 -22.84
N ASN A 552 2.94 13.93 -22.52
CA ASN A 552 2.84 15.33 -22.89
C ASN A 552 3.88 15.79 -23.92
N TYR A 553 5.06 15.17 -23.99
CA TYR A 553 6.12 15.62 -24.91
C TYR A 553 7.05 14.51 -25.41
N ARG A 554 6.55 13.28 -25.52
CA ARG A 554 7.30 12.15 -26.05
C ARG A 554 7.79 12.46 -27.47
N SER A 555 9.10 12.52 -27.62
CA SER A 555 9.78 12.74 -28.88
C SER A 555 11.22 12.26 -28.78
N ASN A 556 11.85 12.00 -29.93
CA ASN A 556 13.30 11.86 -29.96
C ASN A 556 13.98 13.20 -29.61
N VAL A 557 15.19 13.14 -29.07
CA VAL A 557 16.03 14.30 -28.74
C VAL A 557 17.02 14.61 -29.87
N GLY A 558 17.46 15.86 -29.98
CA GLY A 558 18.43 16.31 -30.98
C GLY A 558 17.82 17.24 -32.04
N ARG A 559 18.02 16.92 -33.33
CA ARG A 559 17.89 17.86 -34.47
C ARG A 559 16.46 18.09 -34.99
N GLY A 560 15.44 17.68 -34.25
CA GLY A 560 14.07 17.93 -34.70
C GLY A 560 13.73 19.43 -34.60
N VAL A 561 12.80 19.89 -35.44
CA VAL A 561 12.36 21.30 -35.46
C VAL A 561 11.00 21.54 -34.81
N HIS A 562 10.24 20.47 -34.53
CA HIS A 562 8.90 20.58 -33.95
C HIS A 562 8.94 20.82 -32.43
N SER A 563 7.91 21.42 -31.85
CA SER A 563 7.90 21.80 -30.42
C SER A 563 8.22 20.65 -29.45
N LEU A 564 7.66 19.45 -29.65
CA LEU A 564 7.87 18.32 -28.74
C LEU A 564 9.34 17.85 -28.67
N THR A 565 10.07 17.86 -29.79
CA THR A 565 11.50 17.48 -29.77
C THR A 565 12.36 18.54 -29.08
N GLN A 566 11.99 19.82 -29.17
CA GLN A 566 12.69 20.90 -28.48
C GLN A 566 12.50 20.77 -26.96
N ILE A 567 11.27 20.51 -26.51
CA ILE A 567 10.95 20.28 -25.09
C ILE A 567 11.68 19.05 -24.56
N ALA A 568 11.61 17.92 -25.27
CA ALA A 568 12.29 16.69 -24.88
C ALA A 568 13.82 16.88 -24.82
N SER A 569 14.41 17.52 -25.84
CA SER A 569 15.85 17.79 -25.90
C SER A 569 16.30 18.67 -24.76
N GLN A 570 15.55 19.73 -24.46
CA GLN A 570 15.88 20.65 -23.37
C GLN A 570 15.79 19.95 -22.01
N LYS A 571 14.73 19.18 -21.74
CA LYS A 571 14.59 18.45 -20.46
C LYS A 571 15.64 17.36 -20.29
N TYR A 572 15.99 16.65 -21.36
CA TYR A 572 17.06 15.65 -21.34
C TYR A 572 18.44 16.29 -21.12
N TRP A 573 18.70 17.44 -21.75
CA TRP A 573 19.91 18.23 -21.52
C TRP A 573 20.01 18.76 -20.08
N HIS A 574 18.92 19.33 -19.54
CA HIS A 574 18.88 19.76 -18.14
C HIS A 574 19.11 18.60 -17.16
N ALA A 575 18.68 17.38 -17.50
CA ALA A 575 18.98 16.21 -16.66
C ALA A 575 20.49 15.94 -16.58
N HIS A 576 21.24 16.08 -17.67
CA HIS A 576 22.70 15.99 -17.66
C HIS A 576 23.33 17.07 -16.78
N GLU A 577 22.87 18.31 -16.89
CA GLU A 577 23.38 19.41 -16.07
C GLU A 577 23.12 19.18 -14.57
N LYS A 578 21.91 18.72 -14.22
CA LYS A 578 21.55 18.39 -12.84
C LYS A 578 22.46 17.30 -12.28
N VAL A 579 22.63 16.21 -13.03
CA VAL A 579 23.49 15.10 -12.63
C VAL A 579 24.95 15.52 -12.50
N SER A 580 25.45 16.31 -13.45
CA SER A 580 26.81 16.86 -13.43
C SER A 580 27.04 17.73 -12.19
N ARG A 581 26.14 18.66 -11.90
CA ARG A 581 26.21 19.53 -10.71
C ARG A 581 26.10 18.74 -9.41
N PHE A 582 25.24 17.73 -9.37
CA PHE A 582 25.01 16.91 -8.18
C PHE A 582 26.28 16.22 -7.66
N ILE A 583 27.21 15.91 -8.57
CA ILE A 583 28.50 15.30 -8.23
C ILE A 583 29.67 16.30 -8.26
N GLY A 584 29.44 17.61 -8.41
CA GLY A 584 30.50 18.63 -8.57
C GLY A 584 31.33 18.48 -9.85
N GLY A 585 30.71 17.98 -10.92
CA GLY A 585 31.36 17.55 -12.17
C GLY A 585 31.26 18.54 -13.34
N GLU A 586 30.92 19.81 -13.12
CA GLU A 586 30.55 20.75 -14.20
C GLU A 586 31.67 21.02 -15.21
N LYS A 587 32.92 20.77 -14.84
CA LYS A 587 34.09 20.94 -15.72
C LYS A 587 34.36 19.74 -16.63
N GLY A 588 33.67 18.61 -16.42
CA GLY A 588 33.83 17.39 -17.19
C GLY A 588 32.66 17.12 -18.14
N VAL A 589 32.67 15.95 -18.76
CA VAL A 589 31.59 15.45 -19.62
C VAL A 589 30.81 14.37 -18.87
N THR A 590 29.51 14.63 -18.66
CA THR A 590 28.56 13.67 -18.09
C THR A 590 27.84 12.94 -19.21
N VAL A 591 27.89 11.62 -19.24
CA VAL A 591 27.27 10.75 -20.25
C VAL A 591 26.27 9.83 -19.57
N PHE A 592 25.05 9.72 -20.10
CA PHE A 592 24.10 8.71 -19.65
C PHE A 592 24.34 7.36 -20.33
N THR A 593 24.30 6.33 -19.50
CA THR A 593 24.44 4.92 -19.88
C THR A 593 23.24 4.14 -19.34
N LYS A 594 23.15 2.84 -19.59
CA LYS A 594 22.15 1.93 -19.01
C LYS A 594 22.40 1.67 -17.54
N ASN A 595 23.67 1.66 -17.10
CA ASN A 595 24.09 1.40 -15.71
C ASN A 595 25.61 1.62 -15.55
N THR A 596 26.10 1.57 -14.30
CA THR A 596 27.55 1.62 -13.95
C THR A 596 28.37 0.61 -14.75
N THR A 597 27.81 -0.59 -15.01
CA THR A 597 28.56 -1.65 -15.70
C THR A 597 28.89 -1.25 -17.13
N GLU A 598 27.95 -0.65 -17.85
CA GLU A 598 28.20 -0.11 -19.19
C GLU A 598 29.20 1.04 -19.15
N ALA A 599 29.06 1.97 -18.22
CA ALA A 599 30.01 3.07 -18.03
C ALA A 599 31.46 2.58 -17.84
N ILE A 600 31.68 1.57 -17.00
CA ILE A 600 33.00 0.97 -16.81
C ILE A 600 33.50 0.30 -18.09
N ASN A 601 32.64 -0.44 -18.81
CA ASN A 601 33.03 -1.07 -20.07
C ASN A 601 33.37 -0.04 -21.16
N MET A 602 32.70 1.12 -21.18
CA MET A 602 33.04 2.21 -22.08
C MET A 602 34.46 2.74 -21.80
N VAL A 603 34.83 2.93 -20.54
CA VAL A 603 36.21 3.34 -20.18
C VAL A 603 37.21 2.23 -20.53
N ALA A 604 36.91 0.98 -20.15
CA ALA A 604 37.79 -0.16 -20.41
C ALA A 604 38.09 -0.36 -21.90
N MET A 605 37.07 -0.23 -22.76
CA MET A 605 37.25 -0.44 -24.19
C MET A 605 37.65 0.82 -24.97
N GLY A 606 37.35 2.01 -24.43
CA GLY A 606 37.65 3.28 -25.08
C GLY A 606 39.04 3.84 -24.77
N LEU A 607 39.68 3.40 -23.68
CA LEU A 607 41.08 3.73 -23.40
C LEU A 607 42.02 3.04 -24.41
N SER A 608 43.04 3.77 -24.85
CA SER A 608 44.07 3.23 -25.75
C SER A 608 45.12 2.43 -24.97
N TRP A 609 44.96 1.11 -24.94
CA TRP A 609 45.88 0.17 -24.27
C TRP A 609 47.04 -0.28 -25.16
N LYS A 610 48.17 -0.59 -24.53
CA LYS A 610 49.33 -1.26 -25.13
C LYS A 610 49.60 -2.57 -24.40
N PRO A 611 50.13 -3.60 -25.10
CA PRO A 611 50.61 -4.80 -24.42
C PRO A 611 51.65 -4.45 -23.35
N GLY A 612 51.47 -4.99 -22.14
CA GLY A 612 52.28 -4.71 -20.95
C GLY A 612 51.68 -3.63 -20.03
N ASP A 613 50.69 -2.85 -20.48
CA ASP A 613 49.98 -1.91 -19.61
C ASP A 613 49.29 -2.64 -18.45
N ARG A 614 49.13 -1.96 -17.32
CA ARG A 614 48.55 -2.52 -16.09
C ARG A 614 47.35 -1.72 -15.58
N VAL A 615 46.39 -2.46 -15.03
CA VAL A 615 45.29 -1.93 -14.21
C VAL A 615 45.45 -2.46 -12.79
N ILE A 616 45.44 -1.56 -11.80
CA ILE A 616 45.37 -1.96 -10.38
C ILE A 616 43.95 -1.76 -9.88
N THR A 617 43.44 -2.75 -9.17
CA THR A 617 42.10 -2.73 -8.56
C THR A 617 42.12 -3.41 -7.19
N THR A 618 40.99 -3.53 -6.51
CA THR A 618 40.93 -4.01 -5.12
C THR A 618 40.10 -5.29 -4.99
N VAL A 619 40.30 -6.05 -3.90
CA VAL A 619 39.40 -7.17 -3.57
C VAL A 619 37.96 -6.72 -3.25
N LEU A 620 37.72 -5.43 -2.96
CA LEU A 620 36.40 -4.87 -2.65
C LEU A 620 35.50 -4.69 -3.89
N GLU A 621 36.05 -4.86 -5.09
CA GLU A 621 35.30 -4.52 -6.29
C GLU A 621 34.09 -5.42 -6.53
N HIS A 622 32.98 -4.77 -6.90
CA HIS A 622 31.89 -5.45 -7.58
C HIS A 622 32.40 -6.01 -8.91
N HIS A 623 31.84 -7.13 -9.39
CA HIS A 623 32.24 -7.77 -10.65
C HIS A 623 32.28 -6.81 -11.85
N SER A 624 31.39 -5.83 -11.88
CA SER A 624 31.35 -4.78 -12.90
C SER A 624 32.62 -3.93 -12.96
N ASN A 625 33.35 -3.75 -11.85
CA ASN A 625 34.63 -3.05 -11.76
C ASN A 625 35.83 -4.01 -11.68
N LEU A 626 35.68 -5.26 -12.14
CA LEU A 626 36.76 -6.25 -12.19
C LEU A 626 36.83 -6.96 -13.54
N LEU A 627 35.70 -7.49 -14.01
CA LEU A 627 35.63 -8.30 -15.22
C LEU A 627 36.03 -7.54 -16.50
N PRO A 628 35.67 -6.26 -16.69
CA PRO A 628 36.11 -5.50 -17.87
C PRO A 628 37.63 -5.42 -17.96
N TRP A 629 38.31 -5.16 -16.84
CA TRP A 629 39.77 -5.11 -16.78
C TRP A 629 40.39 -6.47 -17.09
N ARG A 630 39.86 -7.56 -16.50
CA ARG A 630 40.34 -8.91 -16.80
C ARG A 630 40.15 -9.30 -18.25
N ALA A 631 39.08 -8.83 -18.90
CA ALA A 631 38.83 -9.09 -20.31
C ALA A 631 39.88 -8.42 -21.22
N LEU A 632 40.61 -7.39 -20.75
CA LEU A 632 41.69 -6.74 -21.49
C LEU A 632 42.99 -7.57 -21.53
N SER A 633 43.09 -8.66 -20.77
CA SER A 633 44.22 -9.62 -20.85
C SER A 633 44.43 -10.16 -22.27
N LYS A 634 43.36 -10.28 -23.06
CA LYS A 634 43.44 -10.67 -24.49
C LYS A 634 44.15 -9.63 -25.38
N TYR A 635 44.30 -8.39 -24.89
CA TYR A 635 45.06 -7.30 -25.52
C TYR A 635 46.43 -7.10 -24.85
N GLY A 636 46.84 -7.98 -23.95
CA GLY A 636 48.11 -7.92 -23.23
C GLY A 636 48.12 -6.96 -22.04
N VAL A 637 46.96 -6.55 -21.51
CA VAL A 637 46.86 -5.73 -20.30
C VAL A 637 46.83 -6.64 -19.07
N GLU A 638 47.66 -6.34 -18.07
CA GLU A 638 47.72 -7.09 -16.81
C GLU A 638 46.82 -6.45 -15.74
N VAL A 639 46.27 -7.27 -14.84
CA VAL A 639 45.38 -6.81 -13.76
C VAL A 639 45.94 -7.24 -12.43
N ASP A 640 46.30 -6.26 -11.60
CA ASP A 640 46.76 -6.45 -10.24
C ASP A 640 45.61 -6.16 -9.27
N VAL A 641 45.40 -7.04 -8.28
CA VAL A 641 44.37 -6.87 -7.25
C VAL A 641 45.04 -6.68 -5.90
N ILE A 642 44.78 -5.57 -5.22
CA ILE A 642 45.27 -5.28 -3.85
C ILE A 642 44.30 -5.78 -2.79
N GLY A 643 44.84 -6.15 -1.63
CA GLY A 643 44.07 -6.59 -0.48
C GLY A 643 43.43 -5.44 0.31
N ILE A 644 42.85 -5.80 1.45
CA ILE A 644 42.34 -4.88 2.47
C ILE A 644 43.06 -5.09 3.79
N ASP A 645 43.09 -4.06 4.62
CA ASP A 645 43.61 -4.13 5.97
C ASP A 645 42.57 -4.68 6.97
N SER A 646 42.97 -4.80 8.24
CA SER A 646 42.10 -5.26 9.33
C SER A 646 40.89 -4.37 9.61
N SER A 647 40.87 -3.14 9.10
CA SER A 647 39.73 -2.22 9.17
C SER A 647 38.81 -2.30 7.94
N TYR A 648 39.07 -3.29 7.07
CA TYR A 648 38.41 -3.52 5.79
C TYR A 648 38.66 -2.45 4.72
N MET A 649 39.64 -1.57 4.92
CA MET A 649 39.99 -0.51 3.98
C MET A 649 41.03 -1.02 2.95
N PRO A 650 41.06 -0.48 1.71
CA PRO A 650 42.10 -0.83 0.73
C PRO A 650 43.51 -0.60 1.28
N ASN A 651 44.42 -1.55 1.02
CA ASN A 651 45.81 -1.43 1.43
C ASN A 651 46.57 -0.41 0.55
N LEU A 652 46.60 0.85 0.97
CA LEU A 652 47.23 1.94 0.19
C LEU A 652 48.75 1.78 0.04
N LYS A 653 49.41 1.10 0.99
CA LYS A 653 50.83 0.78 0.86
C LYS A 653 51.08 -0.22 -0.26
N GLU A 654 50.26 -1.28 -0.31
CA GLU A 654 50.31 -2.26 -1.42
C GLU A 654 49.97 -1.60 -2.76
N LEU A 655 49.03 -0.64 -2.78
CA LEU A 655 48.73 0.16 -3.96
C LEU A 655 49.98 0.90 -4.47
N GLU A 656 50.64 1.68 -3.61
CA GLU A 656 51.83 2.45 -4.01
C GLU A 656 52.99 1.53 -4.45
N GLU A 657 53.18 0.39 -3.78
CA GLU A 657 54.20 -0.61 -4.13
C GLU A 657 53.94 -1.30 -5.48
N LYS A 658 52.67 -1.47 -5.89
CA LYS A 658 52.30 -2.09 -7.17
C LYS A 658 52.29 -1.12 -8.34
N ILE A 659 52.33 0.20 -8.10
CA ILE A 659 52.43 1.17 -9.17
C ILE A 659 53.80 1.04 -9.85
N THR A 660 53.76 0.83 -11.16
CA THR A 660 54.93 0.73 -12.04
C THR A 660 54.81 1.72 -13.19
N PRO A 661 55.89 1.97 -13.96
CA PRO A 661 55.82 2.79 -15.18
C PRO A 661 54.82 2.29 -16.23
N PHE A 662 54.37 1.03 -16.14
CA PHE A 662 53.36 0.43 -17.01
C PHE A 662 51.94 0.56 -16.46
N THR A 663 51.77 1.07 -15.25
CA THR A 663 50.45 1.25 -14.65
C THR A 663 49.74 2.41 -15.33
N ARG A 664 48.59 2.10 -15.94
CA ARG A 664 47.83 3.08 -16.72
C ARG A 664 46.59 3.57 -15.99
N LEU A 665 45.96 2.70 -15.21
CA LEU A 665 44.71 2.97 -14.51
C LEU A 665 44.70 2.30 -13.13
N VAL A 666 44.20 3.02 -12.14
CA VAL A 666 43.71 2.48 -10.87
C VAL A 666 42.18 2.55 -10.90
N ALA A 667 41.50 1.44 -10.62
CA ALA A 667 40.04 1.35 -10.63
C ALA A 667 39.54 0.85 -9.27
N VAL A 668 38.84 1.70 -8.53
CA VAL A 668 38.43 1.43 -7.14
C VAL A 668 36.97 1.79 -6.88
N THR A 669 36.30 1.03 -6.01
CA THR A 669 35.00 1.42 -5.48
C THR A 669 35.12 2.57 -4.48
N HIS A 670 34.20 3.53 -4.51
CA HIS A 670 34.11 4.59 -3.50
C HIS A 670 33.48 4.10 -2.19
N ALA A 671 32.51 3.20 -2.29
CA ALA A 671 31.87 2.57 -1.12
C ALA A 671 31.56 1.09 -1.41
N SER A 672 32.02 0.20 -0.53
CA SER A 672 31.83 -1.24 -0.72
C SER A 672 30.36 -1.64 -0.66
N ASN A 673 29.87 -2.37 -1.66
CA ASN A 673 28.50 -2.90 -1.66
C ASN A 673 28.29 -4.07 -0.67
N VAL A 674 29.34 -4.52 -0.01
CA VAL A 674 29.31 -5.64 0.95
C VAL A 674 29.63 -5.14 2.35
N LEU A 675 30.76 -4.46 2.53
CA LEU A 675 31.24 -4.07 3.86
C LEU A 675 30.77 -2.66 4.28
N GLY A 676 30.23 -1.90 3.34
CA GLY A 676 29.79 -0.52 3.55
C GLY A 676 30.91 0.49 3.73
N VAL A 677 32.18 0.09 3.81
CA VAL A 677 33.31 1.02 3.99
C VAL A 677 33.41 2.02 2.86
N VAL A 678 33.63 3.30 3.19
CA VAL A 678 33.92 4.38 2.25
C VAL A 678 35.44 4.45 2.08
N THR A 679 35.92 4.22 0.87
CA THR A 679 37.36 4.16 0.56
C THR A 679 37.96 5.58 0.48
N PRO A 680 39.25 5.76 0.80
CA PRO A 680 39.89 7.08 0.82
C PRO A 680 40.27 7.51 -0.62
N VAL A 681 39.28 7.70 -1.49
CA VAL A 681 39.46 7.98 -2.92
C VAL A 681 40.29 9.24 -3.20
N LYS A 682 40.27 10.23 -2.30
CA LYS A 682 41.09 11.43 -2.40
C LYS A 682 42.58 11.11 -2.20
N GLU A 683 42.92 10.31 -1.20
CA GLU A 683 44.30 9.86 -0.96
C GLU A 683 44.78 8.96 -2.12
N ILE A 684 43.90 8.08 -2.61
CA ILE A 684 44.18 7.25 -3.79
C ILE A 684 44.45 8.12 -5.03
N SER A 685 43.66 9.17 -5.24
CA SER A 685 43.83 10.15 -6.31
C SER A 685 45.17 10.88 -6.21
N GLU A 686 45.57 11.30 -5.01
CA GLU A 686 46.89 11.92 -4.77
C GLU A 686 48.04 10.95 -5.10
N ILE A 687 47.94 9.68 -4.71
CA ILE A 687 48.92 8.62 -5.05
C ILE A 687 48.98 8.41 -6.57
N CYS A 688 47.83 8.35 -7.24
CA CYS A 688 47.74 8.16 -8.70
C CYS A 688 48.38 9.33 -9.45
N HIS A 689 48.02 10.57 -9.09
CA HIS A 689 48.55 11.78 -9.72
C HIS A 689 50.06 11.92 -9.53
N LYS A 690 50.61 11.58 -8.35
CA LYS A 690 52.05 11.57 -8.09
C LYS A 690 52.82 10.69 -9.09
N HIS A 691 52.18 9.64 -9.60
CA HIS A 691 52.76 8.69 -10.55
C HIS A 691 52.25 8.85 -12.00
N GLY A 692 51.43 9.87 -12.29
CA GLY A 692 50.85 10.08 -13.62
C GLY A 692 49.88 8.99 -14.07
N VAL A 693 49.24 8.30 -13.12
CA VAL A 693 48.28 7.21 -13.36
C VAL A 693 46.86 7.76 -13.29
N LYS A 694 45.95 7.26 -14.14
CA LYS A 694 44.54 7.65 -14.12
C LYS A 694 43.76 6.93 -13.02
N LEU A 695 42.69 7.54 -12.53
CA LEU A 695 41.79 6.98 -11.52
C LEU A 695 40.35 6.87 -12.02
N LEU A 696 39.80 5.66 -12.00
CA LEU A 696 38.36 5.41 -12.10
C LEU A 696 37.78 5.11 -10.71
N VAL A 697 36.70 5.80 -10.35
CA VAL A 697 35.97 5.61 -9.10
C VAL A 697 34.56 5.08 -9.38
N ASP A 698 34.25 3.90 -8.86
CA ASP A 698 32.89 3.34 -8.86
C ASP A 698 32.09 3.88 -7.65
N GLY A 699 31.25 4.87 -7.94
CA GLY A 699 30.37 5.54 -6.99
C GLY A 699 28.98 4.93 -6.88
N ALA A 700 28.73 3.72 -7.40
CA ALA A 700 27.38 3.14 -7.43
C ALA A 700 26.72 3.02 -6.05
N GLN A 701 27.50 2.92 -4.98
CA GLN A 701 27.03 2.89 -3.59
C GLN A 701 27.33 4.17 -2.81
N SER A 702 28.14 5.11 -3.32
CA SER A 702 28.37 6.36 -2.60
C SER A 702 27.30 7.40 -2.94
N VAL A 703 26.96 7.52 -4.23
CA VAL A 703 26.05 8.56 -4.73
C VAL A 703 24.66 8.56 -4.08
N PRO A 704 24.04 7.40 -3.74
CA PRO A 704 22.75 7.41 -3.05
C PRO A 704 22.80 7.83 -1.57
N HIS A 705 23.99 7.80 -0.95
CA HIS A 705 24.12 7.73 0.51
C HIS A 705 24.98 8.85 1.11
N ILE A 706 25.95 9.39 0.37
CA ILE A 706 26.86 10.44 0.85
C ILE A 706 27.01 11.58 -0.16
N PRO A 707 27.35 12.81 0.29
CA PRO A 707 27.77 13.88 -0.62
C PRO A 707 28.99 13.44 -1.44
N VAL A 708 28.96 13.72 -2.74
CA VAL A 708 30.04 13.40 -3.68
C VAL A 708 30.45 14.67 -4.42
N ASN A 709 31.75 14.94 -4.44
CA ASN A 709 32.33 15.99 -5.27
C ASN A 709 33.55 15.46 -6.03
N VAL A 710 33.38 15.18 -7.33
CA VAL A 710 34.44 14.62 -8.18
C VAL A 710 35.62 15.57 -8.37
N ALA A 711 35.40 16.88 -8.30
CA ALA A 711 36.47 17.86 -8.35
C ALA A 711 37.35 17.81 -7.09
N GLU A 712 36.75 17.56 -5.92
CA GLU A 712 37.49 17.37 -4.65
C GLU A 712 38.18 16.00 -4.56
N ILE A 713 37.54 14.95 -5.08
CA ILE A 713 38.15 13.62 -5.20
C ILE A 713 39.33 13.67 -6.17
N GLY A 714 39.19 14.41 -7.27
CA GLY A 714 40.22 14.56 -8.30
C GLY A 714 40.35 13.36 -9.24
N CYS A 715 39.37 12.46 -9.31
CA CYS A 715 39.41 11.31 -10.22
C CYS A 715 39.29 11.72 -11.71
N ASP A 716 39.71 10.83 -12.61
CA ASP A 716 39.56 11.01 -14.06
C ASP A 716 38.19 10.54 -14.54
N TYR A 717 37.69 9.45 -13.97
CA TYR A 717 36.41 8.85 -14.30
C TYR A 717 35.60 8.57 -13.04
N PHE A 718 34.30 8.89 -13.08
CA PHE A 718 33.38 8.60 -11.99
C PHE A 718 32.10 7.97 -12.54
N VAL A 719 31.68 6.84 -11.99
CA VAL A 719 30.58 6.03 -12.55
C VAL A 719 29.56 5.64 -11.49
N PHE A 720 28.27 5.64 -11.84
CA PHE A 720 27.20 5.19 -10.94
C PHE A 720 25.92 4.81 -11.68
N SER A 721 24.97 4.21 -10.95
CA SER A 721 23.70 3.72 -11.48
C SER A 721 22.53 4.48 -10.88
N GLY A 722 21.58 4.90 -11.71
CA GLY A 722 20.41 5.66 -11.28
C GLY A 722 19.48 4.85 -10.36
N HIS A 723 19.29 3.56 -10.64
CA HIS A 723 18.38 2.68 -9.88
C HIS A 723 18.77 2.45 -8.42
N LYS A 724 19.96 2.86 -8.00
CA LYS A 724 20.37 2.85 -6.58
C LYS A 724 20.10 4.20 -5.90
N MET A 725 20.08 5.30 -6.66
CA MET A 725 19.85 6.66 -6.19
C MET A 725 18.44 7.16 -6.53
N LEU A 726 17.44 6.30 -6.35
CA LEU A 726 16.00 6.57 -6.59
C LEU A 726 15.59 6.77 -8.05
N GLY A 727 16.54 6.81 -8.97
CA GLY A 727 16.30 6.90 -10.41
C GLY A 727 15.73 5.61 -11.00
N PRO A 728 15.25 5.64 -12.25
CA PRO A 728 14.69 4.46 -12.89
C PRO A 728 15.77 3.45 -13.32
N THR A 729 15.37 2.18 -13.45
CA THR A 729 16.20 1.15 -14.08
C THR A 729 16.57 1.52 -15.52
N GLY A 730 17.71 1.03 -16.00
CA GLY A 730 18.21 1.36 -17.34
C GLY A 730 18.77 2.78 -17.43
N THR A 731 19.19 3.36 -16.30
CA THR A 731 19.93 4.61 -16.23
C THR A 731 21.21 4.43 -15.42
N GLY A 732 22.30 4.98 -15.93
CA GLY A 732 23.61 5.06 -15.32
C GLY A 732 24.36 6.26 -15.85
N VAL A 733 25.52 6.54 -15.26
CA VAL A 733 26.29 7.73 -15.54
C VAL A 733 27.76 7.37 -15.66
N LEU A 734 28.39 7.91 -16.70
CA LEU A 734 29.84 8.04 -16.83
C LEU A 734 30.16 9.53 -16.81
N TRP A 735 30.87 9.98 -15.79
CA TRP A 735 31.50 11.29 -15.77
C TRP A 735 32.97 11.16 -16.11
N MET A 736 33.46 12.04 -16.97
CA MET A 736 34.87 12.09 -17.38
C MET A 736 35.39 13.50 -17.17
N LYS A 737 36.51 13.63 -16.45
CA LYS A 737 37.22 14.91 -16.29
C LYS A 737 37.68 15.44 -17.64
N GLU A 738 38.28 14.57 -18.44
CA GLU A 738 38.66 14.80 -19.83
C GLU A 738 38.01 13.72 -20.70
N ALA A 739 37.47 14.11 -21.86
CA ALA A 739 36.79 13.19 -22.77
C ALA A 739 37.79 12.49 -23.69
N ASP A 740 38.67 11.68 -23.10
CA ASP A 740 39.88 11.11 -23.71
C ASP A 740 39.77 9.62 -24.10
N ILE A 741 38.56 9.07 -24.07
CA ILE A 741 38.26 7.71 -24.53
C ILE A 741 37.63 7.74 -25.92
N GLU A 742 37.84 6.67 -26.69
CA GLU A 742 37.11 6.43 -27.93
C GLU A 742 35.68 5.93 -27.64
N PRO A 743 34.65 6.39 -28.38
CA PRO A 743 33.28 5.94 -28.17
C PRO A 743 33.13 4.45 -28.54
N LEU A 744 32.67 3.65 -27.57
CA LEU A 744 32.49 2.21 -27.76
C LEU A 744 31.36 1.87 -28.73
N PHE A 745 30.28 2.66 -28.71
CA PHE A 745 29.11 2.46 -29.57
C PHE A 745 29.08 3.55 -30.64
N LEU A 746 28.99 3.14 -31.90
CA LEU A 746 28.89 4.03 -33.05
C LEU A 746 27.52 3.90 -33.71
N GLY A 747 26.92 5.03 -34.11
CA GLY A 747 25.60 5.03 -34.75
C GLY A 747 24.98 6.41 -34.90
N GLY A 748 23.68 6.46 -35.22
CA GLY A 748 22.93 7.72 -35.28
C GLY A 748 22.87 8.41 -33.91
N GLY A 749 22.75 9.74 -33.88
CA GLY A 749 22.71 10.53 -32.64
C GLY A 749 24.07 11.04 -32.16
N MET A 750 25.15 10.30 -32.42
CA MET A 750 26.52 10.66 -32.00
C MET A 750 27.37 11.37 -33.06
N VAL A 751 26.87 11.53 -34.28
CA VAL A 751 27.62 12.04 -35.45
C VAL A 751 27.08 13.39 -35.91
N GLU A 752 27.93 14.40 -36.09
CA GLU A 752 27.58 15.69 -36.70
C GLU A 752 27.24 15.48 -38.20
N SER A 753 28.13 14.81 -38.93
CA SER A 753 27.98 14.47 -40.35
C SER A 753 28.54 13.09 -40.68
N VAL A 754 28.00 12.46 -41.74
CA VAL A 754 28.41 11.13 -42.22
C VAL A 754 28.49 11.15 -43.75
N THR A 755 29.56 10.62 -44.30
CA THR A 755 29.76 10.35 -45.73
C THR A 755 30.02 8.86 -45.96
N ALA A 756 30.18 8.43 -47.21
CA ALA A 756 30.55 7.05 -47.52
C ALA A 756 31.96 6.69 -47.01
N ASP A 757 32.84 7.68 -46.85
CA ASP A 757 34.26 7.49 -46.53
C ASP A 757 34.60 7.78 -45.05
N GLY A 758 33.65 8.32 -44.27
CA GLY A 758 33.90 8.65 -42.86
C GLY A 758 32.78 9.41 -42.17
N PHE A 759 33.03 9.85 -40.94
CA PHE A 759 32.09 10.63 -40.14
C PHE A 759 32.80 11.61 -39.21
N THR A 760 32.10 12.69 -38.84
CA THR A 760 32.51 13.63 -37.81
C THR A 760 31.64 13.39 -36.57
N PRO A 761 32.20 13.11 -35.37
CA PRO A 761 31.41 12.95 -34.16
C PRO A 761 30.84 14.29 -33.66
N GLU A 762 29.71 14.23 -32.96
CA GLU A 762 29.19 15.34 -32.14
C GLU A 762 30.15 15.66 -30.98
N THR A 763 29.86 16.75 -30.26
CA THR A 763 30.63 17.18 -29.08
C THR A 763 29.91 16.89 -27.76
N GLY A 764 30.65 16.96 -26.65
CA GLY A 764 30.11 16.73 -25.31
C GLY A 764 29.58 15.30 -25.13
N TYR A 765 28.47 15.17 -24.39
CA TYR A 765 27.88 13.87 -24.07
C TYR A 765 27.35 13.13 -25.31
N ARG A 766 26.91 13.87 -26.33
CA ARG A 766 26.32 13.29 -27.55
C ARG A 766 27.30 12.41 -28.31
N LYS A 767 28.61 12.71 -28.26
CA LYS A 767 29.67 11.86 -28.83
C LYS A 767 29.59 10.41 -28.33
N TYR A 768 29.13 10.22 -27.10
CA TYR A 768 29.19 8.95 -26.38
C TYR A 768 27.82 8.27 -26.24
N GLU A 769 26.73 8.92 -26.66
CA GLU A 769 25.37 8.38 -26.61
C GLU A 769 24.86 8.03 -28.02
N ALA A 770 25.32 6.89 -28.54
CA ALA A 770 24.86 6.40 -29.84
C ALA A 770 23.46 5.76 -29.74
N GLY A 771 22.64 6.02 -30.75
CA GLY A 771 21.25 5.55 -30.85
C GLY A 771 20.26 6.49 -30.16
N THR A 772 19.00 6.05 -30.11
CA THR A 772 17.99 6.76 -29.30
C THR A 772 18.20 6.40 -27.83
N SER A 773 18.60 7.37 -27.02
CA SER A 773 18.84 7.18 -25.59
C SER A 773 17.56 6.81 -24.82
N ASN A 774 17.73 6.35 -23.57
CA ASN A 774 16.63 6.21 -22.62
C ASN A 774 16.17 7.59 -22.12
N ILE A 775 15.47 8.35 -22.97
CA ILE A 775 15.12 9.76 -22.73
C ILE A 775 14.24 9.91 -21.47
N ALA A 776 13.18 9.11 -21.36
CA ALA A 776 12.30 9.12 -20.19
C ALA A 776 13.10 8.80 -18.91
N GLY A 777 13.97 7.78 -18.97
CA GLY A 777 14.82 7.40 -17.86
C GLY A 777 15.79 8.51 -17.46
N GLY A 778 16.49 9.13 -18.41
CA GLY A 778 17.40 10.25 -18.13
C GLY A 778 16.70 11.45 -17.49
N ILE A 779 15.48 11.78 -17.95
CA ILE A 779 14.66 12.82 -17.32
C ILE A 779 14.26 12.41 -15.89
N GLY A 780 13.85 11.15 -15.69
CA GLY A 780 13.57 10.59 -14.36
C GLY A 780 14.79 10.60 -13.43
N LEU A 781 15.99 10.34 -13.94
CA LEU A 781 17.25 10.44 -13.20
C LEU A 781 17.51 11.89 -12.76
N GLY A 782 17.25 12.87 -13.63
CA GLY A 782 17.30 14.29 -13.27
C GLY A 782 16.30 14.66 -12.16
N ALA A 783 15.10 14.08 -12.16
CA ALA A 783 14.11 14.27 -11.09
C ALA A 783 14.55 13.61 -9.76
N ALA A 784 15.25 12.46 -9.83
CA ALA A 784 15.81 11.82 -8.65
C ALA A 784 16.91 12.68 -7.99
N VAL A 785 17.75 13.33 -8.81
CA VAL A 785 18.72 14.32 -8.34
C VAL A 785 18.04 15.49 -7.65
N ASP A 786 16.97 16.05 -8.22
CA ASP A 786 16.22 17.13 -7.57
C ASP A 786 15.67 16.69 -6.21
N TYR A 787 15.16 15.46 -6.12
CA TYR A 787 14.62 14.88 -4.90
C TYR A 787 15.67 14.76 -3.79
N LEU A 788 16.83 14.15 -4.11
CA LEU A 788 17.95 14.00 -3.18
C LEU A 788 18.52 15.35 -2.76
N THR A 789 18.69 16.27 -3.71
CA THR A 789 19.18 17.63 -3.44
C THR A 789 18.25 18.40 -2.50
N LYS A 790 16.93 18.24 -2.68
CA LYS A 790 15.92 18.90 -1.83
C LYS A 790 15.99 18.42 -0.38
N ILE A 791 16.27 17.14 -0.14
CA ILE A 791 16.45 16.59 1.21
C ILE A 791 17.81 17.02 1.78
N GLY A 792 18.84 17.07 0.94
CA GLY A 792 20.22 17.36 1.32
C GLY A 792 20.98 16.06 1.62
N MET A 793 22.11 15.85 0.94
CA MET A 793 22.88 14.60 1.06
C MET A 793 23.56 14.47 2.42
N GLU A 794 23.90 15.59 3.06
CA GLU A 794 24.42 15.63 4.43
C GLU A 794 23.36 15.11 5.41
N ASN A 795 22.12 15.56 5.27
CA ASN A 795 21.02 15.11 6.13
C ASN A 795 20.71 13.62 5.92
N ILE A 796 20.77 13.14 4.67
CA ILE A 796 20.62 11.71 4.36
C ILE A 796 21.73 10.90 5.03
N PHE A 797 22.98 11.33 4.89
CA PHE A 797 24.11 10.65 5.49
C PHE A 797 24.01 10.57 7.01
N GLU A 798 23.71 11.68 7.69
CA GLU A 798 23.58 11.72 9.16
C GLU A 798 22.43 10.84 9.68
N TYR A 799 21.29 10.83 8.96
CA TYR A 799 20.17 9.99 9.32
C TYR A 799 20.48 8.50 9.13
N GLU A 800 21.06 8.13 7.99
CA GLU A 800 21.48 6.75 7.74
C GLU A 800 22.60 6.32 8.70
N GLU A 801 23.54 7.19 9.08
CA GLU A 801 24.57 6.93 10.10
C GLU A 801 23.92 6.51 11.42
N THR A 802 22.85 7.22 11.83
CA THR A 802 22.11 6.94 13.07
C THR A 802 21.47 5.55 13.05
N LEU A 803 20.80 5.19 11.95
CA LEU A 803 20.19 3.87 11.77
C LEU A 803 21.25 2.76 11.70
N THR A 804 22.34 3.02 10.97
CA THR A 804 23.46 2.09 10.79
C THR A 804 24.13 1.77 12.11
N LYS A 805 24.37 2.79 12.93
CA LYS A 805 24.92 2.62 14.28
C LYS A 805 24.02 1.73 15.13
N ARG A 806 22.71 2.01 15.18
CA ARG A 806 21.76 1.18 15.93
C ARG A 806 21.80 -0.28 15.47
N LEU A 807 21.85 -0.51 14.16
CA LEU A 807 21.88 -1.86 13.58
C LEU A 807 23.14 -2.62 13.97
N ILE A 808 24.31 -1.97 13.86
CA ILE A 808 25.60 -2.57 14.25
C ILE A 808 25.59 -2.89 15.74
N ASP A 809 25.24 -1.92 16.58
CA ASP A 809 25.22 -2.08 18.04
C ASP A 809 24.31 -3.26 18.42
N GLY A 810 23.07 -3.29 17.91
CA GLY A 810 22.10 -4.33 18.24
C GLY A 810 22.47 -5.72 17.74
N LEU A 811 22.98 -5.85 16.51
CA LEU A 811 23.40 -7.16 16.00
C LEU A 811 24.69 -7.67 16.68
N SER A 812 25.56 -6.77 17.16
CA SER A 812 26.80 -7.15 17.84
C SER A 812 26.57 -7.77 19.22
N GLU A 813 25.42 -7.51 19.83
CA GLU A 813 25.01 -8.05 21.13
C GLU A 813 24.44 -9.48 21.03
N ILE A 814 24.10 -9.94 19.82
CA ILE A 814 23.49 -11.26 19.61
C ILE A 814 24.59 -12.32 19.49
N GLN A 815 24.63 -13.23 20.47
CA GLN A 815 25.59 -14.34 20.47
C GLN A 815 25.43 -15.22 19.22
N GLY A 816 26.52 -15.50 18.50
CA GLY A 816 26.48 -16.30 17.27
C GLY A 816 26.30 -15.46 16.00
N VAL A 817 26.07 -14.15 16.10
CA VAL A 817 26.13 -13.23 14.95
C VAL A 817 27.55 -12.70 14.77
N GLN A 818 28.10 -12.82 13.56
CA GLN A 818 29.38 -12.21 13.20
C GLN A 818 29.18 -11.11 12.17
N LEU A 819 29.61 -9.89 12.49
CA LEU A 819 29.52 -8.73 11.62
C LEU A 819 30.81 -8.54 10.78
N TYR A 820 30.66 -8.17 9.52
CA TYR A 820 31.76 -7.82 8.60
C TYR A 820 31.71 -6.33 8.30
N VAL A 821 32.20 -5.55 9.26
CA VAL A 821 31.93 -4.13 9.33
C VAL A 821 33.10 -3.35 9.91
N ASN A 822 33.35 -2.14 9.38
CA ASN A 822 34.16 -1.16 10.11
C ASN A 822 33.31 -0.58 11.28
N PRO A 823 33.83 -0.58 12.52
CA PRO A 823 33.06 -0.14 13.68
C PRO A 823 32.84 1.38 13.73
N ASN A 824 33.58 2.16 12.93
CA ASN A 824 33.35 3.60 12.86
C ASN A 824 32.21 3.92 11.88
N PRO A 825 31.03 4.37 12.37
CA PRO A 825 29.86 4.63 11.51
C PRO A 825 30.09 5.79 10.53
N LYS A 826 31.05 6.69 10.79
CA LYS A 826 31.39 7.82 9.90
C LYS A 826 32.23 7.43 8.70
N LYS A 827 32.84 6.24 8.69
CA LYS A 827 33.69 5.76 7.58
C LYS A 827 32.97 4.77 6.68
N ARG A 828 31.64 4.83 6.65
CA ARG A 828 30.82 3.86 5.94
C ARG A 828 29.45 4.39 5.56
N ILE A 829 28.80 3.69 4.63
CA ILE A 829 27.38 3.81 4.33
C ILE A 829 26.56 2.78 5.12
N GLY A 830 25.22 2.87 5.02
CA GLY A 830 24.28 1.98 5.70
C GLY A 830 24.16 0.57 5.15
N VAL A 831 25.27 -0.06 4.80
CA VAL A 831 25.36 -1.48 4.37
C VAL A 831 26.02 -2.30 5.47
N VAL A 832 25.28 -3.22 6.09
CA VAL A 832 25.74 -4.10 7.17
C VAL A 832 25.68 -5.56 6.70
N SER A 833 26.85 -6.17 6.53
CA SER A 833 26.97 -7.61 6.23
C SER A 833 27.23 -8.41 7.49
N PHE A 834 26.57 -9.56 7.61
CA PHE A 834 26.72 -10.46 8.75
C PHE A 834 26.47 -11.93 8.37
N THR A 835 26.92 -12.82 9.26
CA THR A 835 26.62 -14.25 9.24
C THR A 835 26.06 -14.66 10.61
N VAL A 836 25.34 -15.78 10.64
CA VAL A 836 24.88 -16.42 11.88
C VAL A 836 25.51 -17.80 11.96
N GLU A 837 26.10 -18.13 13.10
CA GLU A 837 26.77 -19.41 13.32
C GLU A 837 25.82 -20.57 13.06
N GLY A 838 26.26 -21.51 12.19
CA GLY A 838 25.50 -22.72 11.89
C GLY A 838 24.32 -22.55 10.92
N ILE A 839 24.02 -21.34 10.43
CA ILE A 839 22.88 -21.10 9.52
C ILE A 839 23.35 -20.49 8.19
N ASN A 840 22.84 -21.01 7.07
CA ASN A 840 23.19 -20.49 5.75
C ASN A 840 22.61 -19.09 5.52
N SER A 841 23.37 -18.20 4.86
CA SER A 841 22.92 -16.82 4.60
C SER A 841 21.60 -16.73 3.81
N HIS A 842 21.35 -17.67 2.89
CA HIS A 842 20.09 -17.74 2.15
C HIS A 842 18.91 -18.14 3.03
N GLU A 843 19.11 -19.06 3.97
CA GLU A 843 18.07 -19.48 4.91
C GLU A 843 17.66 -18.34 5.83
N ILE A 844 18.62 -17.57 6.36
CA ILE A 844 18.34 -16.41 7.22
C ILE A 844 17.51 -15.36 6.45
N ALA A 845 17.93 -15.01 5.24
CA ALA A 845 17.20 -14.04 4.43
C ALA A 845 15.78 -14.52 4.08
N GLN A 846 15.62 -15.81 3.78
CA GLN A 846 14.32 -16.41 3.53
C GLN A 846 13.43 -16.40 4.78
N MET A 847 13.97 -16.76 5.95
CA MET A 847 13.23 -16.71 7.21
C MET A 847 12.74 -15.30 7.49
N LEU A 848 13.61 -14.29 7.39
CA LEU A 848 13.27 -12.88 7.66
C LEU A 848 12.18 -12.33 6.72
N ASP A 849 12.22 -12.71 5.44
CA ASP A 849 11.15 -12.39 4.48
C ASP A 849 9.82 -13.08 4.86
N GLU A 850 9.87 -14.39 5.13
CA GLU A 850 8.67 -15.20 5.38
C GLU A 850 8.01 -14.99 6.75
N THR A 851 8.77 -14.61 7.77
CA THR A 851 8.27 -14.47 9.16
C THR A 851 8.00 -13.03 9.53
N SER A 852 8.78 -12.10 9.00
CA SER A 852 8.81 -10.71 9.47
C SER A 852 8.55 -9.67 8.38
N ASP A 853 8.31 -10.09 7.12
CA ASP A 853 8.19 -9.19 5.96
C ASP A 853 9.45 -8.28 5.80
N ILE A 854 10.64 -8.78 6.19
CA ILE A 854 11.92 -8.07 6.14
C ILE A 854 12.74 -8.54 4.94
N MET A 855 12.87 -7.69 3.93
CA MET A 855 13.57 -8.02 2.69
C MET A 855 15.04 -7.62 2.76
N LEU A 856 15.90 -8.62 2.62
CA LEU A 856 17.35 -8.50 2.68
C LEU A 856 17.98 -9.22 1.49
N ARG A 857 19.29 -9.07 1.32
CA ARG A 857 20.06 -9.85 0.34
C ARG A 857 20.90 -10.90 1.03
N SER A 858 21.11 -12.03 0.37
CA SER A 858 22.05 -13.08 0.78
C SER A 858 22.93 -13.54 -0.39
N GLY A 859 24.07 -14.13 -0.06
CA GLY A 859 25.02 -14.70 -1.01
C GLY A 859 26.28 -13.87 -1.18
N LYS A 860 26.90 -13.95 -2.37
CA LYS A 860 28.22 -13.36 -2.65
C LYS A 860 28.20 -11.93 -3.18
N HIS A 861 27.00 -11.33 -3.31
CA HIS A 861 26.79 -9.91 -3.68
C HIS A 861 27.59 -9.42 -4.89
N CYS A 862 27.85 -10.29 -5.86
CA CYS A 862 28.73 -10.01 -7.00
C CYS A 862 30.12 -9.47 -6.61
N CYS A 863 30.67 -9.93 -5.47
CA CYS A 863 31.98 -9.55 -4.93
C CYS A 863 32.71 -10.82 -4.45
N HIS A 864 32.88 -11.78 -5.37
CA HIS A 864 33.42 -13.11 -5.03
C HIS A 864 34.86 -13.09 -4.51
N PRO A 865 35.80 -12.29 -5.09
CA PRO A 865 37.16 -12.21 -4.57
C PRO A 865 37.21 -11.75 -3.11
N LEU A 866 36.33 -10.84 -2.69
CA LEU A 866 36.22 -10.45 -1.29
C LEU A 866 35.76 -11.60 -0.40
N MET A 867 34.75 -12.35 -0.84
CA MET A 867 34.25 -13.51 -0.09
C MET A 867 35.34 -14.57 0.08
N ASP A 868 36.12 -14.83 -0.97
CA ASP A 868 37.25 -15.76 -0.90
C ASP A 868 38.37 -15.21 0.02
N PHE A 869 38.66 -13.91 -0.05
CA PHE A 869 39.63 -13.23 0.82
C PHE A 869 39.24 -13.31 2.31
N LEU A 870 37.94 -13.18 2.62
CA LEU A 870 37.40 -13.27 3.98
C LEU A 870 37.13 -14.71 4.44
N GLY A 871 37.30 -15.71 3.57
CA GLY A 871 37.00 -17.12 3.88
C GLY A 871 35.50 -17.47 3.93
N LEU A 872 34.64 -16.63 3.35
CA LEU A 872 33.17 -16.74 3.40
C LEU A 872 32.60 -17.44 2.17
N LYS A 873 32.79 -18.76 2.08
CA LYS A 873 32.40 -19.57 0.90
C LYS A 873 30.92 -19.44 0.54
N ASP A 874 30.05 -19.32 1.55
CA ASP A 874 28.59 -19.23 1.42
C ASP A 874 28.06 -17.78 1.40
N GLY A 875 28.96 -16.79 1.39
CA GLY A 875 28.62 -15.37 1.40
C GLY A 875 28.07 -14.87 2.73
N THR A 876 27.34 -13.76 2.68
CA THR A 876 26.78 -13.08 3.86
C THR A 876 25.31 -12.75 3.68
N VAL A 877 24.60 -12.53 4.78
CA VAL A 877 23.38 -11.70 4.79
C VAL A 877 23.81 -10.25 4.72
N ARG A 878 23.08 -9.42 3.97
CA ARG A 878 23.33 -8.00 3.83
C ARG A 878 22.05 -7.21 4.03
N ALA A 879 22.01 -6.45 5.10
CA ALA A 879 21.05 -5.37 5.33
C ALA A 879 21.62 -4.07 4.75
N SER A 880 20.84 -3.38 3.94
CA SER A 880 21.23 -2.12 3.32
C SER A 880 20.11 -1.11 3.47
N ILE A 881 20.39 -0.06 4.23
CA ILE A 881 19.51 1.03 4.63
C ILE A 881 19.42 2.02 3.47
N GLY A 882 18.26 2.65 3.31
CA GLY A 882 18.05 3.81 2.46
C GLY A 882 17.34 4.93 3.21
N LEU A 883 17.27 6.11 2.59
CA LEU A 883 16.75 7.35 3.18
C LEU A 883 15.33 7.27 3.78
N TYR A 884 14.52 6.29 3.35
CA TYR A 884 13.15 6.10 3.80
C TYR A 884 13.02 5.07 4.92
N ASN A 885 14.10 4.40 5.32
CA ASN A 885 14.04 3.42 6.41
C ASN A 885 13.89 4.09 7.78
N THR A 886 13.38 3.36 8.76
CA THR A 886 13.10 3.91 10.11
C THR A 886 13.84 3.17 11.21
N MET A 887 14.03 3.83 12.36
CA MET A 887 14.59 3.20 13.55
C MET A 887 13.80 1.96 13.98
N HIS A 888 12.47 2.02 13.85
CA HIS A 888 11.59 0.90 14.17
C HIS A 888 11.85 -0.32 13.27
N GLU A 889 12.09 -0.10 11.98
CA GLU A 889 12.44 -1.18 11.04
C GLU A 889 13.79 -1.83 11.41
N ILE A 890 14.75 -1.03 11.87
CA ILE A 890 16.05 -1.53 12.38
C ILE A 890 15.85 -2.37 13.64
N ASP A 891 15.04 -1.91 14.60
CA ASP A 891 14.74 -2.65 15.83
C ASP A 891 14.04 -3.98 15.54
N LEU A 892 13.11 -4.00 14.58
CA LEU A 892 12.43 -5.23 14.16
C LEU A 892 13.38 -6.23 13.48
N LEU A 893 14.34 -5.76 12.69
CA LEU A 893 15.38 -6.61 12.13
C LEU A 893 16.24 -7.24 13.24
N ILE A 894 16.72 -6.43 14.18
CA ILE A 894 17.54 -6.94 15.30
C ILE A 894 16.78 -8.00 16.08
N ALA A 895 15.53 -7.71 16.47
CA ALA A 895 14.69 -8.65 17.20
C ALA A 895 14.42 -9.95 16.41
N SER A 896 14.20 -9.85 15.10
CA SER A 896 13.95 -11.03 14.25
C SER A 896 15.21 -11.89 14.09
N VAL A 897 16.39 -11.28 13.99
CA VAL A 897 17.67 -12.02 13.97
C VAL A 897 17.91 -12.69 15.31
N GLU A 898 17.63 -12.00 16.42
CA GLU A 898 17.76 -12.58 17.76
C GLU A 898 16.83 -13.79 17.95
N GLU A 899 15.62 -13.75 17.39
CA GLU A 899 14.69 -14.87 17.40
C GLU A 899 15.18 -16.06 16.56
N ILE A 900 15.80 -15.82 15.39
CA ILE A 900 16.36 -16.88 14.53
C ILE A 900 17.54 -17.60 15.18
N VAL A 901 18.31 -16.87 15.99
CA VAL A 901 19.51 -17.40 16.67
C VAL A 901 19.15 -18.26 17.89
N ARG A 902 17.97 -18.05 18.49
CA ARG A 902 17.46 -18.82 19.65
C ARG A 902 16.84 -20.13 19.22
#